data_AF-A0A0P6WSM9-F1
#
_entry.id   AF-A0A0P6WSM9-F1
#
_cell.length_a   1.000
_cell.length_b   1.000
_cell.length_c   1.000
_cell.angle_alpha   90.00
_cell.angle_beta   90.00
_cell.angle_gamma   90.00
#
_symmetry.space_group_name_H-M   'P 1'
#
loop_
_entity.id
_entity.type
_entity.pdbx_description
1 polymer ?
#
loop_
_entity_poly.entity_id
_entity_poly.type
_entity_poly.pdbx_seq_one_letter_code
_entity_poly.pdbx_strand_id
1 'polypeptide(L)'
;MTVQKAKQPILTPPCLAGFFFLSAIESLVCGWALLQIPGDSDNAVFAGLSLPRLLVLLVLAAGFLITLWLAFLSVKRGSFSNAFFQFLQNNNRSLWAFLGLFTLLMWLAVFMPGYRAGDYFAYFERLKPLFTWLFLVSLQFLLILSLQSLRATGADRLPIGAGRFFRLSLVFISGFLAVYILIAVTRWGISPIVQFWEKAGVPILPGQVWFAWLAAIGFLWLANISEMKGWKFAAKNPWVDLTLFLLIWAASAFLWVSEPMQFNHFNPGPFPPNNQYYPNSDAETYDLAAQKALIGVNPGYVDKPLYSTLLLGLHLIADQDAKLILDLQTALLAVFPAVLYLIGTRFHNRSAGLLAALLANFKEINAIQAQMLIWKTATPKLMMSEFTNTVLLALLVLFLWQWFTGKQKVSLSALAVGGVLGLAVLIRHNNWLFLPLVIVFSLVVFWKQKKRWLVNAALFTAMLFGTVAPWMVYSYQNYGQALPFMTALRGAVLEERINPLLDQATPTPAPEPTSLNSADVHGKLAALVPAQDTTGDANENPTAVILHPVIDAIVRHFFHNLISTAFTLPVTPVMDDLETTFRSSAVASLWDVEWSGRLTMVQVGLLMANLVIVCAGIAWSFQRWRWAGLIPLVINLAYNFATAFATTSGGRYLVPVDWVFYLYFAFGMVVLLAFLFDALLGAKMVQLEAETPTQTSAPARRGYWAHGLLALLFLLVGATPALGMSGFSQRYPVLTQAEIVDRILLANSSLNMQPLQPFVSALEQGELEVRYGRLLYPKYLDYQDDHSNEPDIAGWKENKPSLVFNLIGSQEDFRWGRLVLPQPPEPIPGGPDAVIFTCPNLEVHALVILDEQPPRVIVRPDWPDIDCDS
;
A
#
# COMPACT_ATOMS: atom_id res chain seq x y z
N MET A 1 51.74 -37.70 -0.23
CA MET A 1 51.16 -37.71 1.12
C MET A 1 51.11 -36.27 1.63
N THR A 2 50.08 -35.53 1.24
CA THR A 2 49.76 -34.22 1.82
C THR A 2 48.89 -34.49 3.03
N VAL A 3 49.45 -34.31 4.22
CA VAL A 3 48.73 -34.40 5.49
C VAL A 3 47.59 -33.38 5.46
N GLN A 4 46.36 -33.86 5.22
CA GLN A 4 45.16 -33.13 5.60
C GLN A 4 45.26 -32.91 7.11
N LYS A 5 45.72 -31.73 7.54
CA LYS A 5 45.50 -31.25 8.90
C LYS A 5 43.99 -31.27 9.12
N ALA A 6 43.51 -32.24 9.87
CA ALA A 6 42.16 -32.24 10.41
C ALA A 6 41.96 -30.90 11.13
N LYS A 7 41.12 -30.03 10.58
CA LYS A 7 40.75 -28.77 11.23
C LYS A 7 40.16 -29.14 12.59
N GLN A 8 40.78 -28.70 13.68
CA GLN A 8 40.30 -28.93 15.05
C GLN A 8 38.82 -28.50 15.17
N PRO A 9 37.98 -29.26 15.90
CA PRO A 9 36.58 -28.88 16.12
C PRO A 9 36.47 -27.56 16.90
N ILE A 10 35.55 -26.68 16.50
CA ILE A 10 35.26 -25.38 17.16
C ILE A 10 34.75 -25.58 18.56
N LEU A 11 33.86 -26.57 18.73
CA LEU A 11 33.28 -26.86 20.02
C LEU A 11 34.29 -27.68 20.80
N THR A 12 35.08 -26.96 21.58
CA THR A 12 35.81 -27.53 22.68
C THR A 12 34.80 -27.99 23.75
N PRO A 13 35.16 -28.95 24.62
CA PRO A 13 34.31 -29.33 25.75
C PRO A 13 33.78 -28.11 26.57
N PRO A 14 34.56 -27.03 26.78
CA PRO A 14 34.08 -25.76 27.34
C PRO A 14 32.94 -25.08 26.56
N CYS A 15 32.97 -25.06 25.23
CA CYS A 15 31.90 -24.44 24.43
C CYS A 15 30.58 -25.22 24.57
N LEU A 16 30.65 -26.55 24.59
CA LEU A 16 29.48 -27.41 24.78
C LEU A 16 28.92 -27.27 26.20
N ALA A 17 29.79 -27.15 27.20
CA ALA A 17 29.40 -26.86 28.58
C ALA A 17 28.72 -25.48 28.69
N GLY A 18 29.26 -24.45 28.03
CA GLY A 18 28.68 -23.11 27.99
C GLY A 18 27.28 -23.09 27.35
N PHE A 19 27.07 -23.87 26.29
CA PHE A 19 25.75 -24.05 25.68
C PHE A 19 24.71 -24.61 26.65
N PHE A 20 25.01 -25.75 27.29
CA PHE A 20 24.09 -26.35 28.24
C PHE A 20 23.87 -25.49 29.48
N PHE A 21 24.91 -24.76 29.91
CA PHE A 21 24.80 -23.82 31.02
C PHE A 21 23.90 -22.63 30.68
N LEU A 22 23.99 -22.08 29.47
CA LEU A 22 23.08 -21.02 28.99
C LEU A 22 21.63 -21.50 28.99
N SER A 23 21.38 -22.69 28.46
CA SER A 23 20.04 -23.32 28.49
C SER A 23 19.50 -23.53 29.91
N ALA A 24 20.38 -23.81 30.89
CA ALA A 24 20.00 -23.89 32.30
C ALA A 24 19.55 -22.52 32.83
N ILE A 25 20.34 -21.47 32.57
CA ILE A 25 19.98 -20.09 32.96
C ILE A 25 18.64 -19.69 32.33
N GLU A 26 18.44 -19.95 31.05
CA GLU A 26 17.18 -19.64 30.34
C GLU A 26 15.99 -20.37 30.97
N SER A 27 16.17 -21.63 31.39
CA SER A 27 15.13 -22.40 32.09
C SER A 27 14.73 -21.74 33.41
N LEU A 28 15.72 -21.26 34.18
CA LEU A 28 15.50 -20.56 35.44
C LEU A 28 14.80 -19.22 35.22
N VAL A 29 15.21 -18.45 34.21
CA VAL A 29 14.56 -17.18 33.83
C VAL A 29 13.12 -17.42 33.39
N CYS A 30 12.84 -18.46 32.61
CA CYS A 30 11.48 -18.81 32.22
C CYS A 30 10.64 -19.27 33.42
N GLY A 31 11.24 -20.01 34.37
CA GLY A 31 10.58 -20.38 35.63
C GLY A 31 10.24 -19.15 36.47
N TRP A 32 11.14 -18.18 36.54
CA TRP A 32 10.88 -16.91 37.22
C TRP A 32 9.79 -16.09 36.51
N ALA A 33 9.81 -16.02 35.18
CA ALA A 33 8.77 -15.35 34.39
C ALA A 33 7.38 -15.96 34.61
N LEU A 34 7.29 -17.30 34.72
CA LEU A 34 6.04 -18.00 35.06
C LEU A 34 5.48 -17.56 36.42
N LEU A 35 6.35 -17.30 37.40
CA LEU A 35 5.94 -16.86 38.74
C LEU A 35 5.46 -15.40 38.78
N GLN A 36 5.84 -14.57 37.80
CA GLN A 36 5.37 -13.18 37.68
C GLN A 36 3.94 -13.08 37.10
N ILE A 37 3.41 -14.14 36.52
CA ILE A 37 2.05 -14.13 35.96
C ILE A 37 1.03 -14.14 37.12
N PRO A 38 0.04 -13.22 37.17
CA PRO A 38 -0.92 -13.12 38.28
C PRO A 38 -1.62 -14.45 38.57
N GLY A 39 -1.62 -14.89 39.84
CA GLY A 39 -2.24 -16.14 40.28
C GLY A 39 -3.77 -16.09 40.26
N ASP A 40 -4.37 -17.26 40.13
CA ASP A 40 -5.80 -17.47 40.34
C ASP A 40 -5.97 -17.99 41.78
N SER A 41 -6.43 -17.12 42.68
CA SER A 41 -6.52 -17.41 44.12
C SER A 41 -7.47 -18.58 44.42
N ASP A 42 -8.47 -18.76 43.57
CA ASP A 42 -9.57 -19.70 43.83
C ASP A 42 -9.18 -21.15 43.48
N ASN A 43 -8.15 -21.32 42.65
CA ASN A 43 -7.64 -22.61 42.18
C ASN A 43 -6.21 -22.92 42.68
N ALA A 44 -5.74 -22.23 43.72
CA ALA A 44 -4.41 -22.42 44.28
C ALA A 44 -4.29 -23.75 45.08
N VAL A 45 -3.30 -24.57 44.73
CA VAL A 45 -3.07 -25.88 45.37
C VAL A 45 -1.88 -25.82 46.34
N PHE A 46 -0.81 -25.12 45.98
CA PHE A 46 0.40 -25.01 46.82
C PHE A 46 1.10 -23.66 46.60
N ALA A 47 1.47 -22.98 47.69
CA ALA A 47 2.17 -21.68 47.67
C ALA A 47 1.49 -20.61 46.79
N GLY A 48 0.16 -20.62 46.69
CA GLY A 48 -0.60 -19.69 45.83
C GLY A 48 -0.60 -20.04 44.34
N LEU A 49 -0.03 -21.19 43.94
CA LEU A 49 0.05 -21.64 42.54
C LEU A 49 -1.01 -22.71 42.24
N SER A 50 -1.66 -22.57 41.09
CA SER A 50 -2.56 -23.58 40.51
C SER A 50 -1.81 -24.85 40.07
N LEU A 51 -2.48 -26.01 40.04
CA LEU A 51 -1.89 -27.29 39.59
C LEU A 51 -1.18 -27.21 38.22
N PRO A 52 -1.74 -26.58 37.17
CA PRO A 52 -1.06 -26.45 35.88
C PRO A 52 0.27 -25.69 35.97
N ARG A 53 0.36 -24.65 36.82
CA ARG A 53 1.60 -23.89 37.02
C ARG A 53 2.66 -24.71 37.72
N LEU A 54 2.27 -25.50 38.73
CA LEU A 54 3.20 -26.39 39.42
C LEU A 54 3.79 -27.43 38.46
N LEU A 55 2.98 -27.99 37.55
CA LEU A 55 3.46 -28.91 36.52
C LEU A 55 4.45 -28.25 35.57
N VAL A 56 4.15 -27.06 35.06
CA VAL A 56 5.07 -26.33 34.16
C VAL A 56 6.36 -25.95 34.89
N LEU A 57 6.27 -25.50 36.15
CA LEU A 57 7.42 -25.17 36.97
C LEU A 57 8.29 -26.41 37.27
N LEU A 58 7.67 -27.57 37.50
CA LEU A 58 8.36 -28.85 37.65
C LEU A 58 9.12 -29.24 36.37
N VAL A 59 8.51 -29.05 35.20
CA VAL A 59 9.16 -29.31 33.91
C VAL A 59 10.35 -28.38 33.71
N LEU A 60 10.22 -27.08 34.01
CA LEU A 60 11.32 -26.12 33.92
C LEU A 60 12.42 -26.43 34.96
N ALA A 61 12.07 -26.77 36.20
CA ALA A 61 13.04 -27.15 37.22
C ALA A 61 13.81 -28.43 36.83
N ALA A 62 13.10 -29.44 36.30
CA ALA A 62 13.74 -30.64 35.76
C ALA A 62 14.64 -30.30 34.57
N GLY A 63 14.18 -29.43 33.66
CA GLY A 63 14.95 -28.89 32.55
C GLY A 63 16.26 -28.25 32.98
N PHE A 64 16.21 -27.36 33.97
CA PHE A 64 17.37 -26.73 34.60
C PHE A 64 18.37 -27.75 35.16
N LEU A 65 17.90 -28.73 35.94
CA LEU A 65 18.76 -29.76 36.53
C LEU A 65 19.41 -30.63 35.46
N ILE A 66 18.66 -31.02 34.43
CA ILE A 66 19.16 -31.84 33.31
C ILE A 66 20.23 -31.08 32.53
N THR A 67 19.97 -29.84 32.12
CA THR A 67 20.93 -29.07 31.32
C THR A 67 22.16 -28.68 32.13
N LEU A 68 22.01 -28.37 33.42
CA LEU A 68 23.15 -28.15 34.31
C LEU A 68 24.01 -29.42 34.48
N TRP A 69 23.37 -30.58 34.60
CA TRP A 69 24.09 -31.87 34.67
C TRP A 69 24.81 -32.20 33.36
N LEU A 70 24.18 -31.92 32.21
CA LEU A 70 24.82 -32.06 30.89
C LEU A 70 26.02 -31.11 30.74
N ALA A 71 25.91 -29.87 31.21
CA ALA A 71 27.03 -28.92 31.24
C ALA A 71 28.21 -29.45 32.07
N PHE A 72 27.93 -29.99 33.25
CA PHE A 72 28.95 -30.61 34.11
C PHE A 72 29.63 -31.81 33.43
N LEU A 73 28.85 -32.70 32.79
CA LEU A 73 29.38 -33.84 32.05
C LEU A 73 30.27 -33.40 30.88
N SER A 74 29.89 -32.33 30.16
CA SER A 74 30.69 -31.79 29.06
C SER A 74 32.08 -31.34 29.49
N VAL A 75 32.24 -30.83 30.73
CA VAL A 75 33.55 -30.45 31.28
C VAL A 75 34.32 -31.66 31.81
N LYS A 76 33.65 -32.53 32.58
CA LYS A 76 34.29 -33.64 33.32
C LYS A 76 34.63 -34.85 32.47
N ARG A 77 33.86 -35.14 31.42
CA ARG A 77 34.01 -36.36 30.61
C ARG A 77 34.22 -36.01 29.14
N GLY A 78 35.48 -35.97 28.72
CA GLY A 78 35.84 -35.76 27.31
C GLY A 78 35.21 -36.79 26.34
N SER A 79 34.95 -38.01 26.81
CA SER A 79 34.25 -39.05 26.03
C SER A 79 32.79 -38.70 25.73
N PHE A 80 32.08 -38.07 26.67
CA PHE A 80 30.71 -37.61 26.45
C PHE A 80 30.67 -36.51 25.39
N SER A 81 31.54 -35.50 25.53
CA SER A 81 31.64 -34.42 24.54
C SER A 81 31.95 -34.98 23.15
N ASN A 82 32.90 -35.91 23.03
CA ASN A 82 33.20 -36.57 21.76
C ASN A 82 32.04 -37.39 21.19
N ALA A 83 31.33 -38.17 22.02
CA ALA A 83 30.16 -38.93 21.59
C ALA A 83 29.01 -38.03 21.13
N PHE A 84 28.77 -36.93 21.84
CA PHE A 84 27.78 -35.92 21.47
C PHE A 84 28.13 -35.26 20.13
N PHE A 85 29.41 -34.95 19.90
CA PHE A 85 29.87 -34.44 18.61
C PHE A 85 29.68 -35.45 17.48
N GLN A 86 29.98 -36.72 17.71
CA GLN A 86 29.75 -37.77 16.71
C GLN A 86 28.26 -37.93 16.39
N PHE A 87 27.38 -37.83 17.40
CA PHE A 87 25.93 -37.84 17.20
C PHE A 87 25.46 -36.67 16.32
N LEU A 88 25.92 -35.44 16.61
CA LEU A 88 25.59 -34.25 15.79
C LEU A 88 26.10 -34.40 14.35
N GLN A 89 27.26 -35.04 14.14
CA GLN A 89 27.81 -35.27 12.80
C GLN A 89 27.07 -36.35 12.01
N ASN A 90 26.73 -37.49 12.63
CA ASN A 90 26.13 -38.63 11.93
C ASN A 90 24.66 -38.41 11.54
N ASN A 91 23.90 -37.65 12.34
CA ASN A 91 22.45 -37.55 12.17
C ASN A 91 21.98 -36.25 11.49
N ASN A 92 22.89 -35.56 10.81
CA ASN A 92 22.78 -34.14 10.48
C ASN A 92 21.42 -33.80 9.82
N ARG A 93 21.07 -34.35 8.66
CA ARG A 93 19.91 -33.87 7.86
C ARG A 93 18.54 -34.07 8.53
N SER A 94 18.29 -35.23 9.12
CA SER A 94 17.00 -35.52 9.78
C SER A 94 16.88 -34.75 11.10
N LEU A 95 17.97 -34.68 11.87
CA LEU A 95 18.03 -33.89 13.10
C LEU A 95 17.83 -32.39 12.80
N TRP A 96 18.44 -31.87 11.74
CA TRP A 96 18.23 -30.50 11.26
C TRP A 96 16.77 -30.22 10.89
N ALA A 97 16.15 -31.11 10.10
CA ALA A 97 14.76 -30.94 9.69
C ALA A 97 13.81 -30.97 10.90
N PHE A 98 14.05 -31.89 11.83
CA PHE A 98 13.31 -31.99 13.08
C PHE A 98 13.48 -30.74 13.95
N LEU A 99 14.72 -30.33 14.23
CA LEU A 99 15.02 -29.15 15.04
C LEU A 99 14.52 -27.86 14.37
N GLY A 100 14.60 -27.77 13.04
CA GLY A 100 14.09 -26.65 12.26
C GLY A 100 12.57 -26.52 12.39
N LEU A 101 11.85 -27.63 12.16
CA LEU A 101 10.40 -27.68 12.33
C LEU A 101 9.99 -27.42 13.79
N PHE A 102 10.69 -28.03 14.75
CA PHE A 102 10.41 -27.85 16.17
C PHE A 102 10.64 -26.40 16.61
N THR A 103 11.76 -25.78 16.18
CA THR A 103 12.04 -24.36 16.44
C THR A 103 10.96 -23.47 15.83
N LEU A 104 10.51 -23.77 14.62
CA LEU A 104 9.43 -23.02 13.97
C LEU A 104 8.11 -23.14 14.74
N LEU A 105 7.74 -24.35 15.19
CA LEU A 105 6.53 -24.57 15.98
C LEU A 105 6.59 -23.86 17.34
N MET A 106 7.73 -23.94 18.04
CA MET A 106 7.91 -23.23 19.32
C MET A 106 7.94 -21.71 19.10
N TRP A 107 8.56 -21.23 18.02
CA TRP A 107 8.54 -19.82 17.64
C TRP A 107 7.10 -19.32 17.43
N LEU A 108 6.27 -20.07 16.69
CA LEU A 108 4.84 -19.75 16.52
C LEU A 108 4.12 -19.68 17.86
N ALA A 109 4.37 -20.63 18.76
CA ALA A 109 3.74 -20.68 20.08
C ALA A 109 4.17 -19.51 21.00
N VAL A 110 5.41 -19.06 20.90
CA VAL A 110 5.93 -17.93 21.70
C VAL A 110 5.34 -16.60 21.25
N PHE A 111 5.29 -16.36 19.95
CA PHE A 111 4.89 -15.06 19.39
C PHE A 111 3.41 -14.95 19.05
N MET A 112 2.65 -16.03 19.20
CA MET A 112 1.19 -15.97 19.15
C MET A 112 0.65 -15.23 20.39
N PRO A 113 -0.16 -14.18 20.21
CA PRO A 113 -0.76 -13.46 21.33
C PRO A 113 -1.82 -14.34 22.02
N GLY A 114 -1.96 -14.17 23.33
CA GLY A 114 -2.80 -15.05 24.14
C GLY A 114 -4.28 -15.03 23.76
N TYR A 115 -4.83 -13.87 23.36
CA TYR A 115 -6.26 -13.73 23.05
C TYR A 115 -6.71 -14.63 21.90
N ARG A 116 -5.79 -15.02 21.00
CA ARG A 116 -6.08 -15.95 19.90
C ARG A 116 -6.34 -17.38 20.38
N ALA A 117 -6.04 -17.71 21.63
CA ALA A 117 -6.38 -18.99 22.25
C ALA A 117 -7.82 -19.05 22.77
N GLY A 118 -8.60 -17.95 22.71
CA GLY A 118 -9.99 -17.89 23.15
C GLY A 118 -10.14 -18.32 24.62
N ASP A 119 -11.02 -19.29 24.88
CA ASP A 119 -11.28 -19.83 26.21
C ASP A 119 -10.01 -20.41 26.89
N TYR A 120 -9.01 -20.80 26.11
CA TYR A 120 -7.75 -21.34 26.62
C TYR A 120 -6.69 -20.26 26.93
N PHE A 121 -7.04 -18.97 26.85
CA PHE A 121 -6.15 -17.83 27.11
C PHE A 121 -5.25 -18.04 28.33
N ALA A 122 -5.86 -18.32 29.49
CA ALA A 122 -5.15 -18.44 30.75
C ALA A 122 -4.16 -19.63 30.77
N TYR A 123 -4.51 -20.75 30.12
CA TYR A 123 -3.62 -21.91 29.99
C TYR A 123 -2.47 -21.62 29.04
N PHE A 124 -2.76 -20.97 27.91
CA PHE A 124 -1.76 -20.64 26.91
C PHE A 124 -0.72 -19.64 27.45
N GLU A 125 -1.14 -18.58 28.13
CA GLU A 125 -0.24 -17.61 28.77
C GLU A 125 0.66 -18.29 29.83
N ARG A 126 0.15 -19.27 30.57
CA ARG A 126 0.94 -20.05 31.54
C ARG A 126 1.94 -21.02 30.88
N LEU A 127 1.68 -21.46 29.65
CA LEU A 127 2.59 -22.33 28.89
C LEU A 127 3.67 -21.57 28.11
N LYS A 128 3.48 -20.28 27.83
CA LYS A 128 4.44 -19.45 27.09
C LYS A 128 5.88 -19.53 27.61
N PRO A 129 6.16 -19.45 28.93
CA PRO A 129 7.54 -19.57 29.41
C PRO A 129 8.21 -20.90 29.04
N LEU A 130 7.43 -21.99 29.03
CA LEU A 130 7.93 -23.30 28.58
C LEU A 130 8.22 -23.29 27.09
N PHE A 131 7.31 -22.74 26.27
CA PHE A 131 7.55 -22.59 24.83
C PHE A 131 8.77 -21.72 24.53
N THR A 132 8.98 -20.64 25.29
CA THR A 132 10.16 -19.77 25.17
C THR A 132 11.44 -20.54 25.45
N TRP A 133 11.48 -21.32 26.54
CA TRP A 133 12.66 -22.14 26.85
C TRP A 133 12.93 -23.17 25.75
N LEU A 134 11.91 -23.91 25.31
CA LEU A 134 12.05 -24.90 24.24
C LEU A 134 12.51 -24.28 22.91
N PHE A 135 11.98 -23.10 22.56
CA PHE A 135 12.40 -22.33 21.40
C PHE A 135 13.88 -21.93 21.47
N LEU A 136 14.33 -21.38 22.61
CA LEU A 136 15.71 -20.94 22.78
C LEU A 136 16.68 -22.13 22.68
N VAL A 137 16.36 -23.25 23.34
CA VAL A 137 17.18 -24.46 23.29
C VAL A 137 17.29 -25.00 21.86
N SER A 138 16.17 -25.11 21.15
CA SER A 138 16.18 -25.63 19.78
C SER A 138 16.89 -24.68 18.80
N LEU A 139 16.73 -23.37 18.97
CA LEU A 139 17.44 -22.35 18.19
C LEU A 139 18.95 -22.42 18.42
N GLN A 140 19.39 -22.51 19.68
CA GLN A 140 20.81 -22.66 19.99
C GLN A 140 21.41 -23.95 19.39
N PHE A 141 20.66 -25.05 19.39
CA PHE A 141 21.06 -26.29 18.70
C PHE A 141 21.27 -26.07 17.20
N LEU A 142 20.34 -25.39 16.52
CA LEU A 142 20.46 -25.03 15.11
C LEU A 142 21.67 -24.11 14.85
N LEU A 143 21.94 -23.15 15.74
CA LEU A 143 23.10 -22.26 15.64
C LEU A 143 24.42 -23.04 15.75
N ILE A 144 24.52 -23.97 16.70
CA ILE A 144 25.71 -24.83 16.84
C ILE A 144 25.93 -25.67 15.60
N LEU A 145 24.86 -26.32 15.09
CA LEU A 145 24.96 -27.14 13.90
C LEU A 145 25.38 -26.30 12.67
N SER A 146 24.90 -25.05 12.53
CA SER A 146 25.23 -24.17 11.39
C SER A 146 26.68 -23.67 11.46
N LEU A 147 27.16 -23.31 12.65
CA LEU A 147 28.55 -22.92 12.85
C LEU A 147 29.51 -24.08 12.55
N GLN A 148 29.13 -25.30 12.92
CA GLN A 148 29.90 -26.50 12.59
C GLN A 148 29.91 -26.76 11.09
N SER A 149 28.77 -26.67 10.40
CA SER A 149 28.68 -26.93 8.97
C SER A 149 29.50 -25.91 8.17
N LEU A 150 29.43 -24.62 8.51
CA LEU A 150 30.20 -23.53 7.87
C LEU A 150 31.72 -23.76 7.92
N ARG A 151 32.28 -24.23 9.04
CA ARG A 151 33.73 -24.52 9.11
C ARG A 151 34.10 -25.86 8.47
N ALA A 152 33.24 -26.87 8.54
CA ALA A 152 33.47 -28.16 7.88
C ALA A 152 33.55 -27.99 6.35
N THR A 153 32.75 -27.09 5.79
CA THR A 153 32.79 -26.75 4.37
C THR A 153 33.99 -25.89 3.95
N GLY A 154 34.70 -25.27 4.92
CA GLY A 154 35.79 -24.32 4.67
C GLY A 154 35.30 -22.97 4.13
N ALA A 155 35.98 -21.88 4.49
CA ALA A 155 35.74 -20.54 3.94
C ALA A 155 35.90 -20.47 2.40
N ASP A 156 36.55 -21.48 1.82
CA ASP A 156 36.79 -21.63 0.38
C ASP A 156 35.51 -21.94 -0.44
N ARG A 157 34.37 -22.21 0.21
CA ARG A 157 33.07 -22.38 -0.44
C ARG A 157 32.18 -21.13 -0.47
N LEU A 158 32.62 -20.00 0.10
CA LEU A 158 31.89 -18.74 -0.10
C LEU A 158 31.80 -18.47 -1.61
N PRO A 159 30.60 -18.17 -2.14
CA PRO A 159 30.42 -17.98 -3.56
C PRO A 159 31.34 -16.87 -4.07
N ILE A 160 31.89 -17.05 -5.27
CA ILE A 160 32.77 -16.08 -5.92
C ILE A 160 32.05 -14.72 -5.94
N GLY A 161 32.61 -13.73 -5.25
CA GLY A 161 32.01 -12.39 -5.11
C GLY A 161 31.33 -12.11 -3.76
N ALA A 162 31.30 -13.05 -2.80
CA ALA A 162 30.78 -12.81 -1.46
C ALA A 162 31.46 -11.62 -0.74
N GLY A 163 32.79 -11.50 -0.85
CA GLY A 163 33.52 -10.37 -0.27
C GLY A 163 33.16 -9.01 -0.90
N ARG A 164 32.65 -8.98 -2.13
CA ARG A 164 32.09 -7.76 -2.73
C ARG A 164 30.68 -7.50 -2.19
N PHE A 165 29.86 -8.53 -2.08
CA PHE A 165 28.51 -8.46 -1.53
C PHE A 165 28.52 -7.89 -0.10
N PHE A 166 29.37 -8.41 0.78
CA PHE A 166 29.48 -7.92 2.17
C PHE A 166 29.95 -6.47 2.23
N ARG A 167 30.93 -6.08 1.41
CA ARG A 167 31.37 -4.67 1.33
C ARG A 167 30.27 -3.74 0.86
N LEU A 168 29.51 -4.14 -0.17
CA LEU A 168 28.37 -3.36 -0.66
C LEU A 168 27.25 -3.29 0.38
N SER A 169 26.94 -4.39 1.05
CA SER A 169 25.94 -4.44 2.13
C SER A 169 26.33 -3.49 3.26
N LEU A 170 27.61 -3.48 3.65
CA LEU A 170 28.13 -2.55 4.66
C LEU A 170 28.00 -1.08 4.20
N VAL A 171 28.28 -0.77 2.93
CA VAL A 171 28.10 0.59 2.39
C VAL A 171 26.64 1.05 2.49
N PHE A 172 25.69 0.19 2.10
CA PHE A 172 24.27 0.52 2.21
C PHE A 172 23.82 0.63 3.67
N ILE A 173 24.23 -0.30 4.54
CA ILE A 173 23.94 -0.24 5.99
C ILE A 173 24.47 1.06 6.59
N SER A 174 25.70 1.45 6.28
CA SER A 174 26.28 2.72 6.74
C SER A 174 25.49 3.93 6.22
N GLY A 175 25.00 3.89 4.98
CA GLY A 175 24.13 4.93 4.41
C GLY A 175 22.80 5.04 5.15
N PHE A 176 22.12 3.93 5.42
CA PHE A 176 20.90 3.92 6.22
C PHE A 176 21.13 4.35 7.66
N LEU A 177 22.24 3.94 8.27
CA LEU A 177 22.60 4.38 9.62
C LEU A 177 22.85 5.90 9.65
N ALA A 178 23.50 6.46 8.62
CA ALA A 178 23.67 7.90 8.51
C ALA A 178 22.32 8.64 8.38
N VAL A 179 21.39 8.11 7.59
CA VAL A 179 20.02 8.64 7.50
C VAL A 179 19.28 8.54 8.83
N TYR A 180 19.40 7.41 9.54
CA TYR A 180 18.81 7.23 10.86
C TYR A 180 19.36 8.23 11.88
N ILE A 181 20.69 8.39 11.94
CA ILE A 181 21.33 9.38 12.81
C ILE A 181 20.88 10.79 12.45
N LEU A 182 20.79 11.11 11.15
CA LEU A 182 20.29 12.41 10.69
C LEU A 182 18.87 12.66 11.21
N ILE A 183 17.94 11.72 11.02
CA ILE A 183 16.56 11.81 11.52
C ILE A 183 16.55 11.95 13.05
N ALA A 184 17.36 11.17 13.77
CA ALA A 184 17.42 11.20 15.23
C ALA A 184 17.90 12.56 15.76
N VAL A 185 18.84 13.20 15.07
CA VAL A 185 19.40 14.51 15.44
C VAL A 185 18.48 15.66 15.03
N THR A 186 17.98 15.67 13.79
CA THR A 186 17.18 16.80 13.26
C THR A 186 15.70 16.70 13.59
N ARG A 187 15.20 15.52 13.97
CA ARG A 187 13.77 15.21 14.10
C ARG A 187 12.96 15.43 12.81
N TRP A 188 13.63 15.51 11.64
CA TRP A 188 12.97 15.59 10.34
C TRP A 188 12.17 14.31 10.07
N GLY A 189 10.92 14.48 9.63
CA GLY A 189 10.01 13.36 9.37
C GLY A 189 9.23 12.85 10.59
N ILE A 190 9.54 13.35 11.79
CA ILE A 190 8.84 13.03 13.06
C ILE A 190 8.01 14.22 13.54
N SER A 191 8.53 15.44 13.42
CA SER A 191 7.83 16.64 13.87
C SER A 191 7.02 17.26 12.72
N PRO A 192 5.67 17.22 12.77
CA PRO A 192 4.83 17.81 11.74
C PRO A 192 4.90 19.35 11.82
N ILE A 193 4.87 20.02 10.66
CA ILE A 193 4.80 21.49 10.57
C ILE A 193 3.51 21.97 9.88
N VAL A 194 2.84 21.11 9.11
CA VAL A 194 1.83 21.56 8.12
C VAL A 194 0.65 20.60 7.95
N GLN A 195 -0.38 21.07 7.26
CA GLN A 195 -1.50 20.29 6.71
C GLN A 195 -1.01 19.19 5.75
N PHE A 196 -1.81 18.14 5.51
CA PHE A 196 -1.47 16.98 4.65
C PHE A 196 -0.31 16.09 5.14
N TRP A 197 -0.12 16.03 6.45
CA TRP A 197 0.72 15.04 7.14
C TRP A 197 -0.11 13.83 7.56
N GLU A 198 -0.15 12.78 6.74
CA GLU A 198 -0.98 11.61 6.98
C GLU A 198 -0.25 10.53 7.81
N LYS A 199 -1.02 9.62 8.41
CA LYS A 199 -0.51 8.47 9.19
C LYS A 199 0.43 7.58 8.36
N ALA A 200 1.28 6.78 9.02
CA ALA A 200 2.06 5.76 8.34
C ALA A 200 1.16 4.75 7.59
N GLY A 201 1.71 4.14 6.54
CA GLY A 201 0.98 3.15 5.73
C GLY A 201 0.63 1.87 6.49
N VAL A 202 -0.24 1.06 5.90
CA VAL A 202 -0.68 -0.22 6.48
C VAL A 202 0.49 -1.23 6.47
N PRO A 203 0.84 -1.84 7.63
CA PRO A 203 1.96 -2.76 7.72
C PRO A 203 1.60 -4.17 7.21
N ILE A 204 2.62 -4.92 6.81
CA ILE A 204 2.53 -6.38 6.66
C ILE A 204 2.67 -7.00 8.05
N LEU A 205 1.76 -7.90 8.42
CA LEU A 205 1.78 -8.50 9.75
C LEU A 205 2.93 -9.53 9.86
N PRO A 206 3.53 -9.72 11.04
CA PRO A 206 4.65 -10.64 11.22
C PRO A 206 4.33 -12.05 10.71
N GLY A 207 3.18 -12.61 11.09
CA GLY A 207 2.76 -13.95 10.66
C GLY A 207 2.67 -14.10 9.14
N GLN A 208 2.30 -13.04 8.42
CA GLN A 208 2.23 -13.04 6.96
C GLN A 208 3.62 -13.05 6.32
N VAL A 209 4.58 -12.30 6.89
CA VAL A 209 5.98 -12.34 6.45
C VAL A 209 6.55 -13.75 6.58
N TRP A 210 6.31 -14.41 7.72
CA TRP A 210 6.79 -15.78 7.94
C TRP A 210 6.14 -16.79 7.03
N PHE A 211 4.82 -16.72 6.82
CA PHE A 211 4.12 -17.57 5.87
C PHE A 211 4.69 -17.41 4.45
N ALA A 212 4.87 -16.17 3.99
CA ALA A 212 5.43 -15.88 2.69
C ALA A 212 6.87 -16.41 2.55
N TRP A 213 7.67 -16.28 3.62
CA TRP A 213 9.04 -16.81 3.67
C TRP A 213 9.07 -18.33 3.61
N LEU A 214 8.23 -19.02 4.38
CA LEU A 214 8.08 -20.48 4.35
C LEU A 214 7.63 -20.98 2.97
N ALA A 215 6.69 -20.28 2.33
CA ALA A 215 6.27 -20.59 0.96
C ALA A 215 7.43 -20.45 -0.03
N ALA A 216 8.26 -19.40 0.11
CA ALA A 216 9.46 -19.22 -0.72
C ALA A 216 10.51 -20.32 -0.48
N ILE A 217 10.68 -20.76 0.76
CA ILE A 217 11.52 -21.92 1.13
C ILE A 217 10.99 -23.20 0.48
N GLY A 218 9.69 -23.47 0.61
CA GLY A 218 9.03 -24.62 0.00
C GLY A 218 9.19 -24.63 -1.52
N PHE A 219 9.04 -23.47 -2.17
CA PHE A 219 9.27 -23.32 -3.60
C PHE A 219 10.73 -23.57 -4.00
N LEU A 220 11.70 -23.03 -3.25
CA LEU A 220 13.14 -23.30 -3.47
C LEU A 220 13.43 -24.80 -3.37
N TRP A 221 12.83 -25.47 -2.39
CA TRP A 221 13.02 -26.89 -2.16
C TRP A 221 12.42 -27.73 -3.30
N LEU A 222 11.21 -27.40 -3.76
CA LEU A 222 10.58 -28.02 -4.92
C LEU A 222 11.39 -27.81 -6.20
N ALA A 223 11.90 -26.60 -6.42
CA ALA A 223 12.76 -26.29 -7.56
C ALA A 223 14.01 -27.17 -7.57
N ASN A 224 14.68 -27.32 -6.41
CA ASN A 224 15.86 -28.18 -6.27
C ASN A 224 15.53 -29.67 -6.53
N ILE A 225 14.41 -30.18 -6.00
CA ILE A 225 13.97 -31.57 -6.29
C ILE A 225 13.70 -31.76 -7.78
N SER A 226 13.06 -30.78 -8.42
CA SER A 226 12.76 -30.84 -9.83
C SER A 226 14.03 -30.93 -10.67
N GLU A 227 15.07 -30.18 -10.30
CA GLU A 227 16.38 -30.21 -10.96
C GLU A 227 17.07 -31.57 -10.76
N MET A 228 17.09 -32.10 -9.54
CA MET A 228 17.63 -33.44 -9.25
C MET A 228 16.94 -34.55 -10.06
N LYS A 229 15.62 -34.43 -10.29
CA LYS A 229 14.83 -35.39 -11.07
C LYS A 229 14.85 -35.13 -12.59
N GLY A 230 15.61 -34.13 -13.06
CA GLY A 230 15.70 -33.76 -14.48
C GLY A 230 14.43 -33.10 -15.04
N TRP A 231 13.51 -32.65 -14.18
CA TRP A 231 12.32 -31.93 -14.59
C TRP A 231 12.67 -30.50 -15.01
N LYS A 232 12.18 -30.06 -16.16
CA LYS A 232 12.40 -28.69 -16.69
C LYS A 232 11.66 -27.59 -15.91
N PHE A 233 11.17 -27.89 -14.70
CA PHE A 233 10.49 -26.92 -13.83
C PHE A 233 11.48 -25.89 -13.26
N ALA A 234 12.71 -26.29 -12.93
CA ALA A 234 13.78 -25.39 -12.51
C ALA A 234 14.39 -24.56 -13.66
N ALA A 235 14.31 -25.05 -14.91
CA ALA A 235 14.83 -24.32 -16.06
C ALA A 235 14.02 -23.03 -16.33
N LYS A 236 14.67 -22.01 -16.91
CA LYS A 236 14.06 -20.75 -17.39
C LYS A 236 13.09 -20.98 -18.56
N ASN A 237 12.00 -21.68 -18.28
CA ASN A 237 10.90 -21.88 -19.20
C ASN A 237 9.93 -20.68 -19.09
N PRO A 238 9.74 -19.88 -20.17
CA PRO A 238 8.84 -18.74 -20.15
C PRO A 238 7.38 -19.13 -19.89
N TRP A 239 6.99 -20.37 -20.22
CA TRP A 239 5.64 -20.87 -19.93
C TRP A 239 5.40 -21.06 -18.44
N VAL A 240 6.41 -21.48 -17.68
CA VAL A 240 6.29 -21.57 -16.21
C VAL A 240 6.10 -20.18 -15.62
N ASP A 241 6.84 -19.18 -16.12
CA ASP A 241 6.70 -17.81 -15.65
C ASP A 241 5.32 -17.22 -16.02
N LEU A 242 4.79 -17.54 -17.21
CA LEU A 242 3.45 -17.13 -17.62
C LEU A 242 2.37 -17.82 -16.79
N THR A 243 2.47 -19.13 -16.56
CA THR A 243 1.52 -19.88 -15.72
C THR A 243 1.52 -19.33 -14.30
N LEU A 244 2.70 -19.13 -13.68
CA LEU A 244 2.79 -18.56 -12.34
C LEU A 244 2.27 -17.13 -12.30
N PHE A 245 2.53 -16.31 -13.33
CA PHE A 245 1.95 -14.98 -13.45
C PHE A 245 0.41 -15.02 -13.44
N LEU A 246 -0.19 -15.87 -14.28
CA LEU A 246 -1.65 -16.00 -14.37
C LEU A 246 -2.27 -16.56 -13.09
N LEU A 247 -1.62 -17.55 -12.46
CA LEU A 247 -2.08 -18.12 -11.19
C LEU A 247 -2.01 -17.11 -10.05
N ILE A 248 -0.91 -16.34 -9.95
CA ILE A 248 -0.76 -15.29 -8.95
C ILE A 248 -1.81 -14.20 -9.17
N TRP A 249 -2.04 -13.78 -10.43
CA TRP A 249 -3.07 -12.81 -10.76
C TRP A 249 -4.46 -13.31 -10.38
N ALA A 250 -4.85 -14.51 -10.83
CA ALA A 250 -6.16 -15.09 -10.54
C ALA A 250 -6.38 -15.29 -9.03
N ALA A 251 -5.37 -15.77 -8.30
CA ALA A 251 -5.44 -15.91 -6.84
C ALA A 251 -5.57 -14.55 -6.14
N SER A 252 -4.80 -13.54 -6.56
CA SER A 252 -4.87 -12.19 -5.97
C SER A 252 -6.22 -11.53 -6.27
N ALA A 253 -6.71 -11.66 -7.50
CA ALA A 253 -8.02 -11.15 -7.90
C ALA A 253 -9.14 -11.80 -7.09
N PHE A 254 -9.11 -13.13 -6.95
CA PHE A 254 -10.07 -13.86 -6.13
C PHE A 254 -10.04 -13.39 -4.67
N LEU A 255 -8.85 -13.30 -4.07
CA LEU A 255 -8.70 -12.89 -2.67
C LEU A 255 -9.19 -11.45 -2.46
N TRP A 256 -8.74 -10.49 -3.27
CA TRP A 256 -9.09 -9.08 -3.08
C TRP A 256 -10.56 -8.76 -3.38
N VAL A 257 -11.16 -9.42 -4.38
CA VAL A 257 -12.59 -9.29 -4.65
C VAL A 257 -13.41 -9.90 -3.51
N SER A 258 -12.95 -11.00 -2.91
CA SER A 258 -13.63 -11.66 -1.79
C SER A 258 -13.54 -10.88 -0.49
N GLU A 259 -12.53 -10.01 -0.32
CA GLU A 259 -12.42 -9.18 0.89
C GLU A 259 -13.61 -8.20 0.98
N PRO A 260 -14.35 -8.16 2.10
CA PRO A 260 -15.48 -7.24 2.25
C PRO A 260 -15.00 -5.79 2.21
N MET A 261 -15.73 -4.96 1.46
CA MET A 261 -15.51 -3.53 1.45
C MET A 261 -15.87 -2.96 2.82
N GLN A 262 -15.00 -2.12 3.34
CA GLN A 262 -15.17 -1.47 4.63
C GLN A 262 -15.38 0.03 4.42
N PHE A 263 -16.09 0.65 5.34
CA PHE A 263 -16.26 2.09 5.40
C PHE A 263 -14.92 2.85 5.50
N ASN A 264 -14.78 3.93 4.73
CA ASN A 264 -13.63 4.83 4.72
C ASN A 264 -14.04 6.18 4.08
N HIS A 265 -13.23 7.23 4.24
CA HIS A 265 -13.51 8.59 3.77
C HIS A 265 -13.87 8.70 2.29
N PHE A 266 -13.28 7.86 1.43
CA PHE A 266 -13.50 7.86 -0.03
C PHE A 266 -14.72 7.04 -0.48
N ASN A 267 -15.33 6.30 0.45
CA ASN A 267 -16.46 5.41 0.23
C ASN A 267 -17.31 5.28 1.50
N PRO A 268 -17.90 6.40 1.98
CA PRO A 268 -18.73 6.37 3.16
C PRO A 268 -19.98 5.51 2.97
N GLY A 269 -20.61 5.14 4.08
CA GLY A 269 -21.78 4.26 4.13
C GLY A 269 -21.46 2.88 4.72
N PRO A 270 -22.27 1.85 4.42
CA PRO A 270 -23.33 1.84 3.41
C PRO A 270 -24.51 2.73 3.80
N PHE A 271 -25.10 3.43 2.82
CA PHE A 271 -26.25 4.33 3.05
C PHE A 271 -27.55 3.76 2.49
N PRO A 272 -28.69 3.89 3.21
CA PRO A 272 -30.01 3.75 2.61
C PRO A 272 -30.22 4.79 1.50
N PRO A 273 -31.17 4.59 0.56
CA PRO A 273 -32.14 3.51 0.50
C PRO A 273 -31.60 2.20 -0.10
N ASN A 274 -30.43 2.25 -0.73
CA ASN A 274 -29.85 1.11 -1.46
C ASN A 274 -28.91 0.24 -0.62
N ASN A 275 -28.51 0.71 0.58
CA ASN A 275 -27.51 0.09 1.44
C ASN A 275 -26.18 -0.17 0.70
N GLN A 276 -25.72 0.84 -0.05
CA GLN A 276 -24.49 0.79 -0.84
C GLN A 276 -23.47 1.82 -0.35
N TYR A 277 -22.20 1.55 -0.62
CA TYR A 277 -21.12 2.52 -0.48
C TYR A 277 -21.10 3.42 -1.70
N TYR A 278 -21.03 4.72 -1.48
CA TYR A 278 -20.98 5.71 -2.54
C TYR A 278 -19.63 6.40 -2.56
N PRO A 279 -19.09 6.74 -3.74
CA PRO A 279 -17.81 7.44 -3.82
C PRO A 279 -17.94 8.83 -3.17
N ASN A 280 -16.87 9.27 -2.51
CA ASN A 280 -16.79 10.58 -1.87
C ASN A 280 -15.44 11.26 -2.14
N SER A 281 -15.40 12.60 -2.06
CA SER A 281 -14.21 13.42 -2.26
C SER A 281 -13.54 13.16 -3.64
N ASP A 282 -12.25 12.79 -3.65
CA ASP A 282 -11.52 12.47 -4.88
C ASP A 282 -12.18 11.34 -5.69
N ALA A 283 -12.71 10.30 -5.02
CA ALA A 283 -13.36 9.18 -5.69
C ALA A 283 -14.62 9.62 -6.44
N GLU A 284 -15.43 10.48 -5.82
CA GLU A 284 -16.62 11.06 -6.43
C GLU A 284 -16.25 11.93 -7.64
N THR A 285 -15.16 12.70 -7.52
CA THR A 285 -14.70 13.59 -8.59
C THR A 285 -14.30 12.81 -9.85
N TYR A 286 -13.59 11.69 -9.70
CA TYR A 286 -13.22 10.85 -10.84
C TYR A 286 -14.41 10.13 -11.45
N ASP A 287 -15.33 9.65 -10.60
CA ASP A 287 -16.54 8.96 -11.07
C ASP A 287 -17.51 9.91 -11.77
N LEU A 288 -17.71 11.12 -11.24
CA LEU A 288 -18.52 12.15 -11.90
C LEU A 288 -17.96 12.52 -13.28
N ALA A 289 -16.64 12.62 -13.43
CA ALA A 289 -16.04 12.85 -14.75
C ALA A 289 -16.35 11.72 -15.74
N ALA A 290 -16.34 10.47 -15.28
CA ALA A 290 -16.73 9.31 -16.08
C ALA A 290 -18.24 9.32 -16.43
N GLN A 291 -19.09 9.63 -15.45
CA GLN A 291 -20.55 9.69 -15.60
C GLN A 291 -20.98 10.77 -16.56
N LYS A 292 -20.38 11.96 -16.49
CA LYS A 292 -20.62 13.05 -17.44
C LYS A 292 -20.23 12.65 -18.86
N ALA A 293 -19.09 11.98 -19.01
CA ALA A 293 -18.67 11.46 -20.31
C ALA A 293 -19.69 10.45 -20.89
N LEU A 294 -20.25 9.53 -20.06
CA LEU A 294 -21.27 8.57 -20.50
C LEU A 294 -22.53 9.24 -21.06
N ILE A 295 -22.90 10.40 -20.53
CA ILE A 295 -24.11 11.14 -20.93
C ILE A 295 -23.82 12.22 -21.99
N GLY A 296 -22.59 12.27 -22.52
CA GLY A 296 -22.18 13.22 -23.54
C GLY A 296 -22.09 14.67 -23.07
N VAL A 297 -21.88 14.88 -21.76
CA VAL A 297 -21.71 16.21 -21.15
C VAL A 297 -20.23 16.44 -20.88
N ASN A 298 -19.73 17.63 -21.22
CA ASN A 298 -18.34 17.98 -20.96
C ASN A 298 -18.09 18.04 -19.44
N PRO A 299 -17.16 17.23 -18.89
CA PRO A 299 -16.95 17.16 -17.46
C PRO A 299 -16.31 18.42 -16.83
N GLY A 300 -15.87 19.37 -17.65
CA GLY A 300 -14.95 20.41 -17.22
C GLY A 300 -13.52 19.88 -17.17
N TYR A 301 -12.61 20.63 -16.54
CA TYR A 301 -11.21 20.21 -16.43
C TYR A 301 -11.07 18.90 -15.63
N VAL A 302 -10.44 17.90 -16.22
CA VAL A 302 -10.18 16.59 -15.59
C VAL A 302 -8.69 16.43 -15.28
N ASP A 303 -8.34 16.44 -13.98
CA ASP A 303 -6.96 16.30 -13.51
C ASP A 303 -6.35 14.92 -13.81
N LYS A 304 -7.16 13.85 -13.70
CA LYS A 304 -6.73 12.45 -13.87
C LYS A 304 -7.50 11.76 -15.02
N PRO A 305 -7.27 12.20 -16.27
CA PRO A 305 -8.11 11.86 -17.42
C PRO A 305 -8.11 10.36 -17.74
N LEU A 306 -6.95 9.70 -17.68
CA LEU A 306 -6.89 8.26 -17.99
C LEU A 306 -7.57 7.42 -16.91
N TYR A 307 -7.57 7.88 -15.66
CA TYR A 307 -8.25 7.17 -14.58
C TYR A 307 -9.77 7.30 -14.69
N SER A 308 -10.27 8.51 -14.95
CA SER A 308 -11.69 8.75 -15.20
C SER A 308 -12.19 7.99 -16.44
N THR A 309 -11.33 7.85 -17.46
CA THR A 309 -11.64 7.04 -18.65
C THR A 309 -11.66 5.53 -18.36
N LEU A 310 -10.84 5.06 -17.41
CA LEU A 310 -10.91 3.69 -16.92
C LEU A 310 -12.27 3.43 -16.25
N LEU A 311 -12.73 4.33 -15.37
CA LEU A 311 -14.05 4.23 -14.72
C LEU A 311 -15.18 4.27 -15.75
N LEU A 312 -15.09 5.15 -16.75
CA LEU A 312 -16.02 5.18 -17.90
C LEU A 312 -16.11 3.81 -18.58
N GLY A 313 -14.97 3.17 -18.85
CA GLY A 313 -14.92 1.83 -19.42
C GLY A 313 -15.55 0.75 -18.52
N LEU A 314 -15.42 0.87 -17.19
CA LEU A 314 -16.07 -0.05 -16.25
C LEU A 314 -17.58 0.15 -16.21
N HIS A 315 -18.07 1.39 -16.23
CA HIS A 315 -19.49 1.68 -16.35
C HIS A 315 -20.11 1.16 -17.65
N LEU A 316 -19.38 1.18 -18.77
CA LEU A 316 -19.89 0.57 -20.01
C LEU A 316 -20.10 -0.94 -19.91
N ILE A 317 -19.43 -1.61 -18.95
CA ILE A 317 -19.54 -3.06 -18.73
C ILE A 317 -20.56 -3.38 -17.64
N ALA A 318 -20.53 -2.62 -16.54
CA ALA A 318 -21.28 -2.89 -15.31
C ALA A 318 -22.49 -1.96 -15.10
N ASP A 319 -22.73 -1.05 -16.04
CA ASP A 319 -23.73 0.02 -15.94
C ASP A 319 -23.57 0.84 -14.64
N GLN A 320 -24.57 0.87 -13.77
CA GLN A 320 -24.56 1.63 -12.52
C GLN A 320 -24.40 0.75 -11.26
N ASP A 321 -24.04 -0.52 -11.43
CA ASP A 321 -23.76 -1.43 -10.31
C ASP A 321 -22.40 -1.10 -9.68
N ALA A 322 -22.42 -0.29 -8.62
CA ALA A 322 -21.23 0.13 -7.89
C ALA A 322 -20.39 -1.06 -7.38
N LYS A 323 -21.03 -2.15 -6.95
CA LYS A 323 -20.29 -3.33 -6.44
C LYS A 323 -19.54 -4.01 -7.58
N LEU A 324 -20.21 -4.22 -8.72
CA LEU A 324 -19.60 -4.87 -9.87
C LEU A 324 -18.45 -4.03 -10.44
N ILE A 325 -18.60 -2.70 -10.50
CA ILE A 325 -17.53 -1.78 -10.94
C ILE A 325 -16.28 -1.94 -10.06
N LEU A 326 -16.46 -1.92 -8.73
CA LEU A 326 -15.36 -2.07 -7.79
C LEU A 326 -14.72 -3.45 -7.86
N ASP A 327 -15.50 -4.52 -8.03
CA ASP A 327 -14.98 -5.88 -8.17
C ASP A 327 -14.18 -6.05 -9.47
N LEU A 328 -14.66 -5.49 -10.59
CA LEU A 328 -13.93 -5.48 -11.87
C LEU A 328 -12.63 -4.68 -11.79
N GLN A 329 -12.67 -3.50 -11.18
CA GLN A 329 -11.47 -2.69 -10.95
C GLN A 329 -10.46 -3.46 -10.09
N THR A 330 -10.92 -4.04 -8.98
CA THR A 330 -10.09 -4.80 -8.05
C THR A 330 -9.42 -5.98 -8.75
N ALA A 331 -10.18 -6.74 -9.57
CA ALA A 331 -9.65 -7.86 -10.35
C ALA A 331 -8.62 -7.42 -11.40
N LEU A 332 -8.83 -6.28 -12.05
CA LEU A 332 -7.88 -5.70 -13.01
C LEU A 332 -6.57 -5.28 -12.30
N LEU A 333 -6.69 -4.59 -11.17
CA LEU A 333 -5.56 -4.06 -10.40
C LEU A 333 -4.78 -5.16 -9.64
N ALA A 334 -5.41 -6.31 -9.38
CA ALA A 334 -4.77 -7.50 -8.83
C ALA A 334 -3.67 -8.11 -9.74
N VAL A 335 -3.41 -7.52 -10.91
CA VAL A 335 -2.21 -7.82 -11.71
C VAL A 335 -0.93 -7.39 -10.99
N PHE A 336 -1.01 -6.49 -10.01
CA PHE A 336 0.15 -5.94 -9.30
C PHE A 336 1.07 -7.00 -8.65
N PRO A 337 0.59 -7.93 -7.80
CA PRO A 337 1.42 -9.02 -7.27
C PRO A 337 2.09 -9.86 -8.37
N ALA A 338 1.40 -10.11 -9.48
CA ALA A 338 1.94 -10.86 -10.61
C ALA A 338 3.07 -10.08 -11.33
N VAL A 339 2.94 -8.75 -11.47
CA VAL A 339 4.02 -7.89 -11.97
C VAL A 339 5.23 -7.91 -11.02
N LEU A 340 5.01 -7.87 -9.70
CA LEU A 340 6.09 -7.99 -8.72
C LEU A 340 6.78 -9.36 -8.77
N TYR A 341 6.04 -10.43 -9.03
CA TYR A 341 6.63 -11.75 -9.30
C TYR A 341 7.61 -11.69 -10.50
N LEU A 342 7.23 -11.03 -11.59
CA LEU A 342 8.11 -10.85 -12.74
C LEU A 342 9.35 -10.02 -12.35
N ILE A 343 9.18 -8.90 -11.66
CA ILE A 343 10.29 -8.06 -11.20
C ILE A 343 11.26 -8.88 -10.34
N GLY A 344 10.76 -9.58 -9.32
CA GLY A 344 11.62 -10.39 -8.45
C GLY A 344 12.31 -11.54 -9.18
N THR A 345 11.64 -12.15 -10.15
CA THR A 345 12.24 -13.17 -11.03
C THR A 345 13.36 -12.60 -11.90
N ARG A 346 13.23 -11.37 -12.40
CA ARG A 346 14.25 -10.71 -13.25
C ARG A 346 15.45 -10.21 -12.45
N PHE A 347 15.20 -9.55 -11.31
CA PHE A 347 16.27 -8.99 -10.48
C PHE A 347 17.01 -10.07 -9.69
N HIS A 348 16.30 -11.13 -9.28
CA HIS A 348 16.82 -12.18 -8.41
C HIS A 348 16.54 -13.59 -8.98
N ASN A 349 15.46 -14.24 -8.55
CA ASN A 349 15.01 -15.57 -8.96
C ASN A 349 13.50 -15.75 -8.70
N ARG A 350 12.91 -16.86 -9.16
CA ARG A 350 11.47 -17.14 -9.01
C ARG A 350 10.99 -17.11 -7.56
N SER A 351 11.78 -17.60 -6.62
CA SER A 351 11.43 -17.62 -5.19
C SER A 351 11.35 -16.22 -4.60
N ALA A 352 12.26 -15.32 -4.99
CA ALA A 352 12.21 -13.92 -4.62
C ALA A 352 11.00 -13.22 -5.28
N GLY A 353 10.67 -13.57 -6.53
CA GLY A 353 9.42 -13.15 -7.17
C GLY A 353 8.19 -13.59 -6.41
N LEU A 354 8.11 -14.87 -6.03
CA LEU A 354 6.98 -15.44 -5.29
C LEU A 354 6.85 -14.78 -3.91
N LEU A 355 7.97 -14.61 -3.19
CA LEU A 355 7.99 -13.92 -1.91
C LEU A 355 7.48 -12.48 -2.03
N ALA A 356 7.97 -11.71 -3.02
CA ALA A 356 7.51 -10.35 -3.25
C ALA A 356 6.02 -10.27 -3.60
N ALA A 357 5.52 -11.21 -4.42
CA ALA A 357 4.10 -11.28 -4.77
C ALA A 357 3.22 -11.61 -3.57
N LEU A 358 3.61 -12.57 -2.73
CA LEU A 358 2.88 -12.92 -1.51
C LEU A 358 2.86 -11.76 -0.51
N LEU A 359 3.99 -11.08 -0.30
CA LEU A 359 4.07 -9.90 0.56
C LEU A 359 3.15 -8.76 0.06
N ALA A 360 3.14 -8.50 -1.24
CA ALA A 360 2.23 -7.54 -1.85
C ALA A 360 0.76 -7.93 -1.65
N ASN A 361 0.43 -9.21 -1.85
CA ASN A 361 -0.92 -9.71 -1.68
C ASN A 361 -1.42 -9.53 -0.24
N PHE A 362 -0.60 -9.87 0.75
CA PHE A 362 -0.92 -9.67 2.16
C PHE A 362 -1.01 -8.19 2.54
N LYS A 363 -0.11 -7.34 2.03
CA LYS A 363 -0.16 -5.90 2.26
C LYS A 363 -1.48 -5.31 1.78
N GLU A 364 -1.96 -5.71 0.60
CA GLU A 364 -3.21 -5.16 0.06
C GLU A 364 -4.46 -5.76 0.71
N ILE A 365 -4.45 -7.04 1.11
CA ILE A 365 -5.51 -7.59 1.96
C ILE A 365 -5.62 -6.79 3.26
N ASN A 366 -4.49 -6.54 3.93
CA ASN A 366 -4.47 -5.70 5.12
C ASN A 366 -4.95 -4.28 4.82
N ALA A 367 -4.59 -3.70 3.66
CA ALA A 367 -5.02 -2.37 3.30
C ALA A 367 -6.53 -2.27 3.08
N ILE A 368 -7.14 -3.30 2.46
CA ILE A 368 -8.60 -3.37 2.30
C ILE A 368 -9.30 -3.49 3.66
N GLN A 369 -8.75 -4.29 4.58
CA GLN A 369 -9.30 -4.49 5.93
C GLN A 369 -9.05 -3.29 6.87
N ALA A 370 -7.94 -2.57 6.70
CA ALA A 370 -7.55 -1.42 7.53
C ALA A 370 -8.33 -0.13 7.25
N GLN A 371 -9.25 -0.13 6.28
CA GLN A 371 -9.98 1.07 5.84
C GLN A 371 -10.70 1.80 6.98
N MET A 372 -11.25 1.07 7.96
CA MET A 372 -11.85 1.70 9.16
C MET A 372 -10.82 2.22 10.17
N LEU A 373 -9.59 1.71 10.13
CA LEU A 373 -8.53 2.03 11.10
C LEU A 373 -7.67 3.21 10.63
N ILE A 374 -7.50 3.36 9.31
CA ILE A 374 -6.78 4.46 8.69
C ILE A 374 -7.70 5.17 7.69
N TRP A 375 -8.28 6.27 8.16
CA TRP A 375 -9.29 7.10 7.51
C TRP A 375 -8.98 7.58 6.09
N LYS A 376 -7.71 7.57 5.65
CA LYS A 376 -7.30 8.06 4.31
C LYS A 376 -6.34 7.10 3.63
N THR A 377 -6.73 5.83 3.56
CA THR A 377 -5.98 4.81 2.81
C THR A 377 -6.56 4.64 1.41
N ALA A 378 -5.69 4.57 0.40
CA ALA A 378 -6.07 4.19 -0.96
C ALA A 378 -5.81 2.69 -1.18
N THR A 379 -6.79 1.99 -1.73
CA THR A 379 -6.77 0.54 -1.95
C THR A 379 -7.28 0.24 -3.37
N PRO A 380 -7.03 -0.98 -3.92
CA PRO A 380 -7.56 -1.35 -5.24
C PRO A 380 -9.10 -1.41 -5.30
N LYS A 381 -9.77 -1.48 -4.13
CA LYS A 381 -11.23 -1.59 -4.00
C LYS A 381 -11.92 -0.23 -3.77
N LEU A 382 -11.20 0.86 -4.05
CA LEU A 382 -11.71 2.23 -4.02
C LEU A 382 -11.54 2.87 -5.38
N MET A 383 -12.43 3.78 -5.77
CA MET A 383 -12.32 4.53 -7.03
C MET A 383 -11.21 5.60 -6.95
N MET A 384 -9.98 5.16 -6.72
CA MET A 384 -8.80 5.99 -6.49
C MET A 384 -7.68 5.69 -7.50
N SER A 385 -7.01 6.75 -7.93
CA SER A 385 -5.97 6.68 -8.97
C SER A 385 -4.61 6.16 -8.48
N GLU A 386 -4.36 6.20 -7.16
CA GLU A 386 -3.10 5.85 -6.50
C GLU A 386 -2.69 4.41 -6.82
N PHE A 387 -3.63 3.47 -6.72
CA PHE A 387 -3.33 2.06 -6.94
C PHE A 387 -3.09 1.73 -8.42
N THR A 388 -3.87 2.35 -9.32
CA THR A 388 -3.61 2.30 -10.77
C THR A 388 -2.21 2.81 -11.10
N ASN A 389 -1.78 3.91 -10.45
CA ASN A 389 -0.42 4.42 -10.58
C ASN A 389 0.64 3.42 -10.08
N THR A 390 0.34 2.68 -9.00
CA THR A 390 1.22 1.63 -8.45
C THR A 390 1.54 0.56 -9.50
N VAL A 391 0.53 0.07 -10.21
CA VAL A 391 0.68 -0.90 -11.31
C VAL A 391 1.57 -0.33 -12.42
N LEU A 392 1.31 0.91 -12.85
CA LEU A 392 2.09 1.55 -13.92
C LEU A 392 3.54 1.79 -13.51
N LEU A 393 3.82 2.19 -12.26
CA LEU A 393 5.19 2.35 -11.77
C LEU A 393 5.92 1.01 -11.63
N ALA A 394 5.24 -0.07 -11.27
CA ALA A 394 5.83 -1.41 -11.28
C ALA A 394 6.19 -1.85 -12.72
N LEU A 395 5.29 -1.63 -13.70
CA LEU A 395 5.58 -1.87 -15.12
C LEU A 395 6.73 -0.99 -15.63
N LEU A 396 6.80 0.27 -15.21
CA LEU A 396 7.88 1.19 -15.53
C LEU A 396 9.23 0.62 -15.05
N VAL A 397 9.31 0.14 -13.81
CA VAL A 397 10.51 -0.51 -13.26
C VAL A 397 10.92 -1.73 -14.07
N LEU A 398 9.96 -2.58 -14.46
CA LEU A 398 10.21 -3.77 -15.27
C LEU A 398 10.80 -3.41 -16.65
N PHE A 399 10.21 -2.42 -17.34
CA PHE A 399 10.70 -2.00 -18.67
C PHE A 399 12.00 -1.19 -18.60
N LEU A 400 12.20 -0.38 -17.56
CA LEU A 400 13.48 0.31 -17.31
C LEU A 400 14.61 -0.71 -17.11
N TRP A 401 14.36 -1.76 -16.31
CA TRP A 401 15.33 -2.84 -16.13
C TRP A 401 15.66 -3.53 -17.46
N GLN A 402 14.64 -3.82 -18.29
CA GLN A 402 14.85 -4.43 -19.60
C GLN A 402 15.61 -3.51 -20.57
N TRP A 403 15.34 -2.20 -20.55
CA TRP A 403 16.07 -1.21 -21.35
C TRP A 403 17.55 -1.17 -20.93
N PHE A 404 17.83 -1.06 -19.63
CA PHE A 404 19.19 -0.85 -19.12
C PHE A 404 20.06 -2.11 -19.17
N THR A 405 19.47 -3.29 -19.09
CA THR A 405 20.18 -4.57 -19.23
C THR A 405 20.25 -5.07 -20.68
N GLY A 406 19.39 -4.54 -21.56
CA GLY A 406 19.37 -4.89 -22.98
C GLY A 406 20.67 -4.55 -23.70
N LYS A 407 21.00 -5.32 -24.75
CA LYS A 407 22.18 -5.08 -25.62
C LYS A 407 21.85 -4.44 -26.97
N GLN A 408 20.57 -4.24 -27.29
CA GLN A 408 20.13 -3.71 -28.58
C GLN A 408 20.45 -2.22 -28.73
N LYS A 409 20.88 -1.79 -29.93
CA LYS A 409 21.18 -0.38 -30.25
C LYS A 409 19.94 0.50 -30.13
N VAL A 410 18.82 0.03 -30.68
CA VAL A 410 17.47 0.61 -30.51
C VAL A 410 16.68 -0.35 -29.64
N SER A 411 16.12 0.15 -28.54
CA SER A 411 15.42 -0.67 -27.56
C SER A 411 13.91 -0.46 -27.67
N LEU A 412 13.18 -1.53 -27.96
CA LEU A 412 11.73 -1.60 -27.79
C LEU A 412 11.31 -1.19 -26.36
N SER A 413 12.12 -1.55 -25.37
CA SER A 413 11.86 -1.21 -23.97
C SER A 413 11.97 0.30 -23.70
N ALA A 414 12.79 1.06 -24.45
CA ALA A 414 12.82 2.52 -24.30
C ALA A 414 11.50 3.17 -24.75
N LEU A 415 10.90 2.65 -25.84
CA LEU A 415 9.54 3.03 -26.24
C LEU A 415 8.53 2.62 -25.15
N ALA A 416 8.61 1.38 -24.64
CA ALA A 416 7.72 0.92 -23.58
C ALA A 416 7.77 1.81 -22.32
N VAL A 417 8.98 2.23 -21.92
CA VAL A 417 9.19 3.17 -20.79
C VAL A 417 8.53 4.51 -21.07
N GLY A 418 8.66 5.04 -22.30
CA GLY A 418 8.02 6.31 -22.68
C GLY A 418 6.50 6.21 -22.68
N GLY A 419 5.95 5.14 -23.24
CA GLY A 419 4.52 4.88 -23.27
C GLY A 419 3.92 4.69 -21.88
N VAL A 420 4.52 3.83 -21.04
CA VAL A 420 4.05 3.62 -19.65
C VAL A 420 4.16 4.90 -18.84
N LEU A 421 5.25 5.66 -18.96
CA LEU A 421 5.37 6.92 -18.24
C LEU A 421 4.35 7.97 -18.74
N GLY A 422 4.07 8.01 -20.05
CA GLY A 422 3.02 8.84 -20.61
C GLY A 422 1.64 8.50 -20.05
N LEU A 423 1.29 7.22 -19.98
CA LEU A 423 0.06 6.77 -19.31
C LEU A 423 0.05 7.13 -17.82
N ALA A 424 1.17 6.93 -17.11
CA ALA A 424 1.27 7.25 -15.69
C ALA A 424 1.06 8.75 -15.44
N VAL A 425 1.58 9.62 -16.31
CA VAL A 425 1.36 11.08 -16.25
C VAL A 425 -0.12 11.46 -16.41
N LEU A 426 -0.87 10.72 -17.24
CA LEU A 426 -2.32 10.89 -17.40
C LEU A 426 -3.14 10.33 -16.22
N ILE A 427 -2.53 9.54 -15.33
CA ILE A 427 -3.15 9.11 -14.07
C ILE A 427 -2.79 10.08 -12.94
N ARG A 428 -1.52 10.50 -12.81
CA ARG A 428 -1.06 11.46 -11.78
C ARG A 428 0.09 12.33 -12.28
N HIS A 429 0.00 13.63 -11.98
CA HIS A 429 1.02 14.61 -12.37
C HIS A 429 2.35 14.48 -11.64
N ASN A 430 2.41 13.85 -10.45
CA ASN A 430 3.67 13.57 -9.74
C ASN A 430 4.69 12.81 -10.62
N ASN A 431 4.20 12.06 -11.60
CA ASN A 431 5.03 11.26 -12.49
C ASN A 431 5.83 12.10 -13.51
N TRP A 432 5.51 13.39 -13.70
CA TRP A 432 6.30 14.28 -14.56
C TRP A 432 7.77 14.37 -14.13
N LEU A 433 8.05 14.25 -12.83
CA LEU A 433 9.41 14.26 -12.30
C LEU A 433 10.28 13.12 -12.87
N PHE A 434 9.67 11.99 -13.28
CA PHE A 434 10.42 10.88 -13.85
C PHE A 434 10.99 11.18 -15.23
N LEU A 435 10.46 12.16 -15.99
CA LEU A 435 10.99 12.53 -17.30
C LEU A 435 12.46 12.98 -17.21
N PRO A 436 12.81 14.07 -16.50
CA PRO A 436 14.21 14.49 -16.37
C PRO A 436 15.04 13.43 -15.63
N LEU A 437 14.48 12.75 -14.63
CA LEU A 437 15.19 11.73 -13.86
C LEU A 437 15.63 10.55 -14.72
N VAL A 438 14.75 9.98 -15.55
CA VAL A 438 15.05 8.82 -16.41
C VAL A 438 16.08 9.20 -17.48
N ILE A 439 16.03 10.42 -18.01
CA ILE A 439 17.04 10.91 -18.97
C ILE A 439 18.42 10.98 -18.31
N VAL A 440 18.53 11.60 -17.14
CA VAL A 440 19.80 11.71 -16.41
C VAL A 440 20.30 10.35 -15.94
N PHE A 441 19.42 9.52 -15.39
CA PHE A 441 19.81 8.19 -14.89
C PHE A 441 20.22 7.25 -16.03
N SER A 442 19.53 7.29 -17.17
CA SER A 442 19.94 6.54 -18.36
C SER A 442 21.28 7.02 -18.92
N LEU A 443 21.63 8.31 -18.77
CA LEU A 443 22.95 8.83 -19.13
C LEU A 443 24.04 8.21 -18.24
N VAL A 444 23.80 8.08 -16.93
CA VAL A 444 24.72 7.40 -16.00
C VAL A 444 24.90 5.94 -16.38
N VAL A 445 23.84 5.23 -16.77
CA VAL A 445 23.92 3.83 -17.22
C VAL A 445 24.70 3.69 -18.53
N PHE A 446 24.44 4.56 -19.50
CA PHE A 446 25.00 4.50 -20.85
C PHE A 446 26.12 5.52 -21.11
N TRP A 447 26.82 5.99 -20.07
CA TRP A 447 27.79 7.08 -20.18
C TRP A 447 28.92 6.82 -21.20
N LYS A 448 29.28 5.54 -21.41
CA LYS A 448 30.25 5.10 -22.42
C LYS A 448 29.67 4.96 -23.84
N GLN A 449 28.35 4.96 -23.99
CA GLN A 449 27.63 4.70 -25.24
C GLN A 449 26.68 5.87 -25.59
N LYS A 450 27.21 7.11 -25.63
CA LYS A 450 26.41 8.35 -25.79
C LYS A 450 25.48 8.35 -27.00
N LYS A 451 25.89 7.80 -28.15
CA LYS A 451 25.02 7.69 -29.34
C LYS A 451 23.80 6.79 -29.09
N ARG A 452 24.02 5.66 -28.40
CA ARG A 452 22.95 4.73 -28.02
C ARG A 452 22.02 5.39 -27.00
N TRP A 453 22.59 6.09 -26.03
CA TRP A 453 21.81 6.88 -25.06
C TRP A 453 20.92 7.89 -25.79
N LEU A 454 21.48 8.73 -26.66
CA LEU A 454 20.76 9.78 -27.37
C LEU A 454 19.57 9.22 -28.16
N VAL A 455 19.76 8.14 -28.93
CA VAL A 455 18.68 7.52 -29.72
C VAL A 455 17.57 6.99 -28.81
N ASN A 456 17.91 6.26 -27.75
CA ASN A 456 16.89 5.67 -26.87
C ASN A 456 16.21 6.73 -25.98
N ALA A 457 16.92 7.77 -25.55
CA ALA A 457 16.36 8.91 -24.85
C ALA A 457 15.38 9.68 -25.76
N ALA A 458 15.73 9.91 -27.02
CA ALA A 458 14.83 10.53 -27.99
C ALA A 458 13.57 9.67 -28.24
N LEU A 459 13.71 8.35 -28.39
CA LEU A 459 12.57 7.44 -28.54
C LEU A 459 11.67 7.43 -27.31
N PHE A 460 12.26 7.37 -26.12
CA PHE A 460 11.55 7.47 -24.85
C PHE A 460 10.73 8.77 -24.76
N THR A 461 11.37 9.91 -25.00
CA THR A 461 10.74 11.24 -24.93
C THR A 461 9.65 11.39 -26.00
N ALA A 462 9.92 10.98 -27.24
CA ALA A 462 8.95 11.04 -28.33
C ALA A 462 7.71 10.18 -28.02
N MET A 463 7.90 8.98 -27.46
CA MET A 463 6.80 8.10 -27.11
C MET A 463 5.97 8.63 -25.94
N LEU A 464 6.61 9.24 -24.94
CA LEU A 464 5.91 9.89 -23.82
C LEU A 464 5.01 11.01 -24.33
N PHE A 465 5.58 11.96 -25.07
CA PHE A 465 4.79 13.08 -25.59
C PHE A 465 3.74 12.62 -26.60
N GLY A 466 4.04 11.61 -27.44
CA GLY A 466 3.04 11.02 -28.33
C GLY A 466 1.85 10.41 -27.57
N THR A 467 2.10 9.79 -26.42
CA THR A 467 1.04 9.20 -25.58
C THR A 467 0.18 10.26 -24.89
N VAL A 468 0.78 11.39 -24.46
CA VAL A 468 0.09 12.46 -23.72
C VAL A 468 -0.56 13.50 -24.65
N ALA A 469 -0.04 13.64 -25.88
CA ALA A 469 -0.47 14.66 -26.84
C ALA A 469 -1.98 14.69 -27.14
N PRO A 470 -2.69 13.56 -27.32
CA PRO A 470 -4.13 13.60 -27.60
C PRO A 470 -4.92 14.35 -26.51
N TRP A 471 -4.59 14.08 -25.24
CA TRP A 471 -5.20 14.79 -24.11
C TRP A 471 -4.78 16.26 -24.04
N MET A 472 -3.52 16.58 -24.31
CA MET A 472 -3.05 17.98 -24.35
C MET A 472 -3.79 18.80 -25.42
N VAL A 473 -4.02 18.22 -26.60
CA VAL A 473 -4.78 18.87 -27.68
C VAL A 473 -6.23 19.07 -27.26
N TYR A 474 -6.88 18.01 -26.73
CA TYR A 474 -8.25 18.10 -26.24
C TYR A 474 -8.41 19.15 -25.14
N SER A 475 -7.50 19.15 -24.16
CA SER A 475 -7.49 20.10 -23.04
C SER A 475 -7.27 21.54 -23.51
N TYR A 476 -6.40 21.75 -24.51
CA TYR A 476 -6.20 23.07 -25.09
C TYR A 476 -7.45 23.57 -25.82
N GLN A 477 -8.09 22.72 -26.62
CA GLN A 477 -9.27 23.08 -27.40
C GLN A 477 -10.49 23.38 -26.52
N ASN A 478 -10.67 22.63 -25.42
CA ASN A 478 -11.86 22.74 -24.58
C ASN A 478 -11.67 23.65 -23.35
N TYR A 479 -10.46 23.74 -22.81
CA TYR A 479 -10.18 24.46 -21.55
C TYR A 479 -9.12 25.55 -21.69
N GLY A 480 -8.53 25.74 -22.88
CA GLY A 480 -7.45 26.72 -23.10
C GLY A 480 -6.12 26.35 -22.45
N GLN A 481 -5.96 25.13 -21.93
CA GLN A 481 -4.79 24.70 -21.16
C GLN A 481 -4.02 23.59 -21.88
N ALA A 482 -2.88 23.95 -22.49
CA ALA A 482 -2.03 23.00 -23.22
C ALA A 482 -1.20 22.07 -22.31
N LEU A 483 -0.90 22.50 -21.08
CA LEU A 483 -0.14 21.73 -20.10
C LEU A 483 -1.01 21.47 -18.87
N PRO A 484 -1.81 20.39 -18.86
CA PRO A 484 -2.77 20.13 -17.79
C PRO A 484 -2.15 20.17 -16.39
N PHE A 485 -0.93 19.67 -16.23
CA PHE A 485 -0.25 19.64 -14.93
C PHE A 485 0.04 21.03 -14.33
N MET A 486 0.10 22.09 -15.15
CA MET A 486 0.38 23.44 -14.66
C MET A 486 -0.78 23.98 -13.81
N THR A 487 -2.00 23.55 -14.08
CA THR A 487 -3.20 23.94 -13.36
C THR A 487 -3.18 23.36 -11.95
N ALA A 488 -2.94 22.04 -11.84
CA ALA A 488 -2.76 21.38 -10.56
C ALA A 488 -1.54 21.91 -9.78
N LEU A 489 -0.43 22.22 -10.47
CA LEU A 489 0.75 22.79 -9.83
C LEU A 489 0.50 24.19 -9.28
N ARG A 490 -0.23 25.05 -10.01
CA ARG A 490 -0.54 26.42 -9.56
C ARG A 490 -1.56 26.44 -8.43
N GLY A 491 -2.72 25.82 -8.63
CA GLY A 491 -3.78 25.81 -7.60
C GLY A 491 -3.39 24.97 -6.39
N ALA A 492 -3.35 23.65 -6.57
CA ALA A 492 -3.26 22.72 -5.45
C ALA A 492 -1.89 22.66 -4.75
N VAL A 493 -0.80 23.11 -5.40
CA VAL A 493 0.55 23.08 -4.80
C VAL A 493 1.03 24.48 -4.44
N LEU A 494 1.05 25.41 -5.39
CA LEU A 494 1.58 26.75 -5.12
C LEU A 494 0.62 27.57 -4.26
N GLU A 495 -0.63 27.75 -4.69
CA GLU A 495 -1.61 28.61 -4.02
C GLU A 495 -2.11 28.01 -2.71
N GLU A 496 -2.51 26.74 -2.69
CA GLU A 496 -3.10 26.11 -1.50
C GLU A 496 -2.07 25.73 -0.43
N ARG A 497 -0.81 25.46 -0.80
CA ARG A 497 0.15 24.82 0.12
C ARG A 497 1.46 25.57 0.30
N ILE A 498 2.04 26.13 -0.76
CA ILE A 498 3.34 26.83 -0.66
C ILE A 498 3.16 28.28 -0.22
N ASN A 499 2.22 29.03 -0.82
CA ASN A 499 2.00 30.44 -0.50
C ASN A 499 1.66 30.66 1.00
N PRO A 500 0.78 29.86 1.65
CA PRO A 500 0.51 30.03 3.07
C PRO A 500 1.75 29.90 3.97
N LEU A 501 2.72 29.06 3.59
CA LEU A 501 3.99 28.90 4.32
C LEU A 501 4.90 30.12 4.17
N LEU A 502 4.83 30.81 3.03
CA LEU A 502 5.56 32.05 2.80
C LEU A 502 4.92 33.20 3.58
N ASP A 503 3.59 33.28 3.57
CA ASP A 503 2.84 34.34 4.22
C ASP A 503 3.03 34.31 5.74
N GLN A 504 2.99 33.12 6.36
CA GLN A 504 3.24 32.91 7.80
C GLN A 504 4.67 33.27 8.24
N ALA A 505 5.64 33.27 7.31
CA ALA A 505 7.04 33.61 7.61
C ALA A 505 7.31 35.12 7.58
N THR A 506 6.35 35.92 7.10
CA THR A 506 6.41 37.39 7.09
C THR A 506 5.67 37.94 8.32
N PRO A 507 6.32 38.72 9.21
CA PRO A 507 5.61 39.34 10.33
C PRO A 507 4.66 40.41 9.79
N THR A 508 3.36 40.13 9.79
CA THR A 508 2.36 41.16 9.48
C THR A 508 2.19 42.08 10.70
N PRO A 509 2.18 43.42 10.55
CA PRO A 509 1.75 44.32 11.62
C PRO A 509 0.31 44.00 12.01
N ALA A 510 -0.03 44.15 13.29
CA ALA A 510 -1.36 43.87 13.83
C ALA A 510 -2.48 44.51 12.97
N PRO A 511 -3.57 43.78 12.66
CA PRO A 511 -4.65 44.33 11.84
C PRO A 511 -5.47 45.35 12.64
N GLU A 512 -5.71 46.52 12.04
CA GLU A 512 -6.81 47.41 12.44
C GLU A 512 -8.16 46.70 12.21
N PRO A 513 -9.16 46.94 13.08
CA PRO A 513 -10.43 46.23 13.02
C PRO A 513 -11.29 46.79 11.88
N THR A 514 -11.32 46.09 10.75
CA THR A 514 -12.24 46.41 9.65
C THR A 514 -13.41 45.43 9.64
N SER A 515 -14.62 46.00 9.60
CA SER A 515 -15.94 45.37 9.67
C SER A 515 -16.16 44.18 8.74
N LEU A 516 -16.75 43.11 9.30
CA LEU A 516 -17.23 41.93 8.59
C LEU A 516 -18.34 42.28 7.60
N ASN A 517 -18.17 41.92 6.33
CA ASN A 517 -19.26 41.72 5.37
C ASN A 517 -19.45 40.20 5.17
N SER A 518 -20.68 39.75 5.37
CA SER A 518 -21.14 38.38 5.23
C SER A 518 -21.48 38.08 3.76
N ALA A 519 -20.52 37.52 3.01
CA ALA A 519 -20.80 36.91 1.70
C ALA A 519 -19.85 35.76 1.29
N ASP A 520 -18.72 35.53 1.98
CA ASP A 520 -17.72 34.50 1.59
C ASP A 520 -17.64 33.32 2.58
N VAL A 521 -18.76 32.61 2.80
CA VAL A 521 -18.79 31.49 3.76
C VAL A 521 -18.67 30.10 3.10
N HIS A 522 -18.79 29.95 1.78
CA HIS A 522 -18.92 28.61 1.17
C HIS A 522 -17.62 27.97 0.63
N GLY A 523 -16.44 28.46 1.05
CA GLY A 523 -15.14 27.87 0.69
C GLY A 523 -14.25 27.43 1.86
N LYS A 524 -14.70 27.59 3.12
CA LYS A 524 -13.83 27.43 4.31
C LYS A 524 -14.34 26.46 5.38
N LEU A 525 -15.25 25.54 5.03
CA LEU A 525 -15.74 24.53 5.98
C LEU A 525 -14.90 23.23 6.07
N ALA A 526 -13.68 23.23 5.52
CA ALA A 526 -12.67 22.19 5.80
C ALA A 526 -11.66 22.60 6.90
N ALA A 527 -11.85 23.77 7.53
CA ALA A 527 -10.93 24.34 8.51
C ALA A 527 -11.44 24.29 9.96
N LEU A 528 -12.32 23.34 10.30
CA LEU A 528 -12.74 23.07 11.68
C LEU A 528 -12.16 21.75 12.19
N VAL A 529 -10.83 21.70 12.25
CA VAL A 529 -10.11 20.99 13.33
C VAL A 529 -9.50 22.11 14.17
N PRO A 530 -9.60 22.09 15.50
CA PRO A 530 -9.22 23.25 16.29
C PRO A 530 -7.77 23.59 15.99
N ALA A 531 -7.51 24.85 15.64
CA ALA A 531 -6.19 25.42 15.81
C ALA A 531 -5.84 25.22 17.28
N GLN A 532 -4.99 24.23 17.58
CA GLN A 532 -4.41 24.12 18.90
C GLN A 532 -3.55 25.37 19.09
N ASP A 533 -3.97 26.18 20.06
CA ASP A 533 -3.16 27.22 20.67
C ASP A 533 -1.78 26.66 20.97
N THR A 534 -0.78 27.11 20.21
CA THR A 534 0.63 26.97 20.56
C THR A 534 0.98 27.98 21.64
N THR A 535 0.30 27.89 22.79
CA THR A 535 0.75 28.50 24.05
C THR A 535 1.08 27.37 25.01
N GLY A 536 2.23 26.73 24.79
CA GLY A 536 2.75 25.67 25.66
C GLY A 536 4.23 25.41 25.37
N ASP A 537 5.07 25.92 26.27
CA ASP A 537 6.51 25.64 26.43
C ASP A 537 7.43 25.93 25.23
N ALA A 538 7.83 27.20 25.17
CA ALA A 538 9.17 27.60 24.77
C ALA A 538 10.22 27.00 25.72
N ASN A 539 10.43 25.68 25.67
CA ASN A 539 11.69 25.08 26.04
C ASN A 539 12.55 25.02 24.78
N GLU A 540 13.43 26.01 24.67
CA GLU A 540 14.50 26.12 23.70
C GLU A 540 15.27 24.79 23.57
N ASN A 541 15.06 24.07 22.47
CA ASN A 541 16.02 23.06 22.01
C ASN A 541 17.00 23.76 21.05
N PRO A 542 18.29 23.93 21.38
CA PRO A 542 19.21 24.82 20.66
C PRO A 542 19.75 24.29 19.32
N THR A 543 19.04 23.37 18.64
CA THR A 543 19.53 22.74 17.39
C THR A 543 18.49 22.73 16.28
N ALA A 544 17.61 23.74 16.22
CA ALA A 544 16.74 23.93 15.06
C ALA A 544 17.59 24.48 13.90
N VAL A 545 17.81 23.66 12.87
CA VAL A 545 18.43 24.13 11.62
C VAL A 545 17.49 25.16 10.99
N ILE A 546 17.96 26.40 10.84
CA ILE A 546 17.17 27.48 10.23
C ILE A 546 17.18 27.26 8.71
N LEU A 547 16.17 26.57 8.19
CA LEU A 547 15.90 26.41 6.77
C LEU A 547 14.83 27.41 6.32
N HIS A 548 14.82 27.75 5.04
CA HIS A 548 13.69 28.45 4.43
C HIS A 548 12.39 27.60 4.62
N PRO A 549 11.24 28.19 4.99
CA PRO A 549 10.03 27.44 5.37
C PRO A 549 9.60 26.38 4.36
N VAL A 550 9.62 26.72 3.07
CA VAL A 550 9.31 25.79 1.97
C VAL A 550 10.29 24.62 1.92
N ILE A 551 11.59 24.87 2.09
CA ILE A 551 12.61 23.81 2.06
C ILE A 551 12.47 22.93 3.29
N ASP A 552 12.20 23.50 4.46
CA ASP A 552 11.97 22.74 5.69
C ASP A 552 10.73 21.82 5.55
N ALA A 553 9.63 22.34 5.00
CA ALA A 553 8.43 21.54 4.72
C ALA A 553 8.75 20.36 3.78
N ILE A 554 9.41 20.63 2.63
CA ILE A 554 9.79 19.58 1.67
C ILE A 554 10.67 18.52 2.34
N VAL A 555 11.70 18.94 3.08
CA VAL A 555 12.63 18.02 3.76
C VAL A 555 11.89 17.16 4.79
N ARG A 556 11.02 17.76 5.61
CA ARG A 556 10.25 17.03 6.62
C ARG A 556 9.29 16.03 6.01
N HIS A 557 8.53 16.40 4.98
CA HIS A 557 7.66 15.46 4.26
C HIS A 557 8.45 14.33 3.60
N PHE A 558 9.62 14.64 3.03
CA PHE A 558 10.47 13.63 2.40
C PHE A 558 10.95 12.59 3.43
N PHE A 559 11.47 13.02 4.57
CA PHE A 559 11.88 12.10 5.63
C PHE A 559 10.70 11.36 6.27
N HIS A 560 9.53 12.01 6.40
CA HIS A 560 8.31 11.35 6.85
C HIS A 560 7.93 10.20 5.91
N ASN A 561 7.97 10.44 4.60
CA ASN A 561 7.73 9.41 3.58
C ASN A 561 8.70 8.23 3.68
N LEU A 562 9.99 8.49 3.94
CA LEU A 562 10.97 7.43 4.13
C LEU A 562 10.72 6.59 5.38
N ILE A 563 10.39 7.24 6.51
CA ILE A 563 10.07 6.57 7.77
C ILE A 563 8.81 5.71 7.60
N SER A 564 7.74 6.30 7.06
CA SER A 564 6.46 5.64 6.83
C SER A 564 6.58 4.47 5.85
N THR A 565 7.45 4.55 4.84
CA THR A 565 7.75 3.42 3.94
C THR A 565 8.48 2.28 4.66
N ALA A 566 9.37 2.59 5.61
CA ALA A 566 10.08 1.56 6.38
C ALA A 566 9.13 0.79 7.31
N PHE A 567 8.09 1.44 7.83
CA PHE A 567 7.06 0.83 8.68
C PHE A 567 6.02 -0.02 7.93
N THR A 568 6.10 -0.12 6.60
CA THR A 568 5.38 -1.17 5.85
C THR A 568 5.85 -2.57 6.28
N LEU A 569 7.10 -2.72 6.74
CA LEU A 569 7.61 -3.96 7.32
C LEU A 569 7.32 -4.03 8.83
N PRO A 570 7.03 -5.21 9.38
CA PRO A 570 6.67 -5.35 10.79
C PRO A 570 7.83 -4.99 11.73
N VAL A 571 7.55 -4.18 12.74
CA VAL A 571 8.48 -3.78 13.80
C VAL A 571 8.21 -4.47 15.14
N THR A 572 7.29 -5.43 15.18
CA THR A 572 7.00 -6.28 16.35
C THR A 572 7.14 -7.74 15.95
N PRO A 573 7.62 -8.64 16.82
CA PRO A 573 7.64 -10.06 16.52
C PRO A 573 6.29 -10.71 16.88
N VAL A 574 5.43 -10.03 17.64
CA VAL A 574 4.13 -10.53 18.09
C VAL A 574 3.17 -10.60 16.90
N MET A 575 2.55 -11.75 16.71
CA MET A 575 1.63 -12.00 15.60
C MET A 575 0.22 -11.51 15.91
N ASP A 576 0.09 -10.21 16.21
CA ASP A 576 -1.19 -9.57 16.44
C ASP A 576 -2.04 -9.50 15.17
N ASP A 577 -3.35 -9.41 15.34
CA ASP A 577 -4.24 -8.99 14.27
C ASP A 577 -4.08 -7.50 13.96
N LEU A 578 -4.74 -7.06 12.90
CA LEU A 578 -4.60 -5.71 12.37
C LEU A 578 -5.12 -4.67 13.38
N GLU A 579 -6.33 -4.87 13.90
CA GLU A 579 -6.96 -3.97 14.87
C GLU A 579 -6.11 -3.81 16.13
N THR A 580 -5.65 -4.92 16.70
CA THR A 580 -4.76 -4.93 17.85
C THR A 580 -3.46 -4.23 17.50
N THR A 581 -2.85 -4.46 16.33
CA THR A 581 -1.61 -3.77 15.93
C THR A 581 -1.75 -2.24 15.94
N PHE A 582 -2.89 -1.71 15.47
CA PHE A 582 -3.15 -0.26 15.47
C PHE A 582 -3.50 0.28 16.87
N ARG A 583 -4.21 -0.49 17.70
CA ARG A 583 -4.75 -0.07 19.01
C ARG A 583 -3.85 -0.40 20.22
N SER A 584 -3.00 -1.43 20.14
CA SER A 584 -2.30 -2.04 21.29
C SER A 584 -0.91 -1.46 21.58
N SER A 585 -0.44 -0.50 20.80
CA SER A 585 0.79 0.21 21.14
C SER A 585 0.50 1.14 22.31
N ALA A 586 0.72 0.62 23.52
CA ALA A 586 0.50 1.27 24.84
C ALA A 586 1.33 2.57 25.08
N VAL A 587 1.92 3.13 24.04
CA VAL A 587 2.58 4.43 23.93
C VAL A 587 2.16 4.94 22.55
N ALA A 588 1.55 6.13 22.46
CA ALA A 588 1.12 6.82 21.23
C ALA A 588 1.44 6.04 19.95
N SER A 589 0.42 5.44 19.34
CA SER A 589 0.56 4.44 18.28
C SER A 589 1.55 4.92 17.23
N LEU A 590 2.40 4.03 16.68
CA LEU A 590 3.32 4.43 15.60
C LEU A 590 2.55 4.97 14.37
N TRP A 591 1.26 4.66 14.30
CA TRP A 591 0.34 5.10 13.28
C TRP A 591 -0.50 6.31 13.72
N ASP A 592 -0.20 6.94 14.85
CA ASP A 592 -0.77 8.23 15.23
C ASP A 592 -0.03 9.38 14.54
N VAL A 593 -0.79 10.40 14.15
CA VAL A 593 -0.25 11.61 13.47
C VAL A 593 0.74 12.33 14.39
N GLU A 594 0.49 12.31 15.69
CA GLU A 594 1.30 12.94 16.73
C GLU A 594 2.41 12.03 17.28
N TRP A 595 2.75 10.95 16.58
CA TRP A 595 3.77 10.01 17.06
C TRP A 595 5.11 10.72 17.34
N SER A 596 5.54 10.65 18.60
CA SER A 596 6.71 11.37 19.12
C SER A 596 8.08 10.89 18.60
N GLY A 597 8.11 9.89 17.72
CA GLY A 597 9.33 9.27 17.21
C GLY A 597 9.95 8.22 18.14
N ARG A 598 9.29 7.88 19.26
CA ARG A 598 9.82 6.94 20.25
C ARG A 598 9.51 5.49 19.85
N LEU A 599 10.54 4.65 19.90
CA LEU A 599 10.47 3.21 19.66
C LEU A 599 10.96 2.44 20.89
N THR A 600 10.35 1.31 21.19
CA THR A 600 10.87 0.36 22.18
C THR A 600 12.16 -0.30 21.66
N MET A 601 13.00 -0.84 22.55
CA MET A 601 14.24 -1.53 22.15
C MET A 601 13.98 -2.72 21.22
N VAL A 602 12.85 -3.41 21.39
CA VAL A 602 12.43 -4.51 20.50
C VAL A 602 12.11 -3.98 19.11
N GLN A 603 11.36 -2.87 19.01
CA GLN A 603 11.03 -2.24 17.73
C GLN A 603 12.27 -1.70 17.03
N VAL A 604 13.21 -1.08 17.75
CA VAL A 604 14.49 -0.65 17.18
C VAL A 604 15.26 -1.86 16.65
N GLY A 605 15.36 -2.94 17.44
CA GLY A 605 16.05 -4.16 17.02
C GLY A 605 15.48 -4.76 15.74
N LEU A 606 14.15 -4.86 15.64
CA LEU A 606 13.48 -5.40 14.44
C LEU A 606 13.54 -4.46 13.24
N LEU A 607 13.37 -3.15 13.44
CA LEU A 607 13.57 -2.17 12.37
C LEU A 607 14.98 -2.27 11.79
N MET A 608 16.00 -2.35 12.65
CA MET A 608 17.40 -2.50 12.21
C MET A 608 17.62 -3.83 11.49
N ALA A 609 17.03 -4.93 11.97
CA ALA A 609 17.08 -6.23 11.28
C ALA A 609 16.44 -6.16 9.88
N ASN A 610 15.26 -5.56 9.76
CA ASN A 610 14.58 -5.36 8.48
C ASN A 610 15.42 -4.51 7.52
N LEU A 611 16.01 -3.41 8.00
CA LEU A 611 16.88 -2.56 7.20
C LEU A 611 18.14 -3.30 6.73
N VAL A 612 18.75 -4.14 7.57
CA VAL A 612 19.90 -4.98 7.16
C VAL A 612 19.50 -5.94 6.04
N ILE A 613 18.30 -6.55 6.13
CA ILE A 613 17.77 -7.44 5.10
C ILE A 613 17.54 -6.66 3.79
N VAL A 614 16.89 -5.49 3.86
CA VAL A 614 16.70 -4.60 2.71
C VAL A 614 18.04 -4.20 2.07
N CYS A 615 19.04 -3.82 2.88
CA CYS A 615 20.38 -3.50 2.41
C CYS A 615 21.06 -4.66 1.69
N ALA A 616 20.92 -5.88 2.22
CA ALA A 616 21.42 -7.10 1.58
C ALA A 616 20.76 -7.29 0.20
N GLY A 617 19.44 -7.07 0.10
CA GLY A 617 18.72 -7.11 -1.17
C GLY A 617 19.19 -6.07 -2.18
N ILE A 618 19.38 -4.82 -1.76
CA ILE A 618 19.91 -3.74 -2.60
C ILE A 618 21.35 -4.07 -3.05
N ALA A 619 22.20 -4.50 -2.12
CA ALA A 619 23.59 -4.86 -2.39
C ALA A 619 23.70 -5.99 -3.42
N TRP A 620 22.88 -7.03 -3.27
CA TRP A 620 22.81 -8.14 -4.21
C TRP A 620 22.36 -7.68 -5.60
N SER A 621 21.27 -6.91 -5.66
CA SER A 621 20.75 -6.35 -6.91
C SER A 621 21.78 -5.47 -7.62
N PHE A 622 22.47 -4.58 -6.89
CA PHE A 622 23.51 -3.72 -7.43
C PHE A 622 24.76 -4.49 -7.84
N GLN A 623 25.16 -5.52 -7.11
CA GLN A 623 26.29 -6.37 -7.50
C GLN A 623 26.01 -7.04 -8.84
N ARG A 624 24.80 -7.57 -9.03
CA ARG A 624 24.41 -8.31 -10.24
C ARG A 624 24.14 -7.40 -11.43
N TRP A 625 23.40 -6.30 -11.23
CA TRP A 625 22.88 -5.45 -12.31
C TRP A 625 23.46 -4.04 -12.36
N ARG A 626 24.40 -3.70 -11.46
CA ARG A 626 24.98 -2.34 -11.32
C ARG A 626 23.86 -1.31 -11.15
N TRP A 627 23.97 -0.15 -11.80
CA TRP A 627 22.96 0.92 -11.74
C TRP A 627 21.54 0.44 -12.08
N ALA A 628 21.37 -0.54 -12.97
CA ALA A 628 20.06 -1.10 -13.27
C ALA A 628 19.42 -1.82 -12.06
N GLY A 629 20.24 -2.30 -11.12
CA GLY A 629 19.77 -2.91 -9.87
C GLY A 629 19.15 -1.91 -8.87
N LEU A 630 19.38 -0.60 -9.06
CA LEU A 630 18.87 0.48 -8.21
C LEU A 630 17.60 1.14 -8.77
N ILE A 631 17.09 0.69 -9.91
CA ILE A 631 15.90 1.29 -10.54
C ILE A 631 14.71 1.37 -9.56
N PRO A 632 14.30 0.29 -8.85
CA PRO A 632 13.22 0.40 -7.87
C PRO A 632 13.47 1.47 -6.81
N LEU A 633 14.69 1.52 -6.24
CA LEU A 633 15.06 2.50 -5.22
C LEU A 633 15.00 3.94 -5.76
N VAL A 634 15.51 4.18 -6.97
CA VAL A 634 15.46 5.50 -7.61
C VAL A 634 14.02 5.95 -7.85
N ILE A 635 13.14 5.05 -8.27
CA ILE A 635 11.71 5.34 -8.45
C ILE A 635 11.04 5.70 -7.12
N ASN A 636 11.30 4.92 -6.06
CA ASN A 636 10.77 5.21 -4.72
C ASN A 636 11.24 6.57 -4.19
N LEU A 637 12.54 6.84 -4.22
CA LEU A 637 13.10 8.12 -3.75
C LEU A 637 12.56 9.31 -4.54
N ALA A 638 12.46 9.19 -5.86
CA ALA A 638 11.95 10.27 -6.68
C ALA A 638 10.46 10.51 -6.50
N TYR A 639 9.64 9.47 -6.34
CA TYR A 639 8.22 9.66 -6.05
C TYR A 639 7.98 10.28 -4.67
N ASN A 640 8.74 9.84 -3.67
CA ASN A 640 8.73 10.42 -2.33
C ASN A 640 9.18 11.89 -2.33
N PHE A 641 10.12 12.25 -3.22
CA PHE A 641 10.49 13.64 -3.44
C PHE A 641 9.39 14.42 -4.16
N ALA A 642 8.73 13.86 -5.17
CA ALA A 642 7.62 14.52 -5.88
C ALA A 642 6.44 14.85 -4.96
N THR A 643 6.07 13.91 -4.09
CA THR A 643 5.01 14.11 -3.08
C THR A 643 5.43 15.12 -2.01
N ALA A 644 6.67 15.05 -1.54
CA ALA A 644 7.22 16.02 -0.60
C ALA A 644 7.34 17.43 -1.19
N PHE A 645 7.69 17.56 -2.47
CA PHE A 645 7.68 18.83 -3.20
C PHE A 645 6.27 19.43 -3.25
N ALA A 646 5.26 18.57 -3.38
CA ALA A 646 3.85 18.95 -3.28
C ALA A 646 3.35 19.11 -1.83
N THR A 647 4.26 19.09 -0.83
CA THR A 647 3.97 19.16 0.62
C THR A 647 2.91 18.15 1.08
N THR A 648 3.03 16.92 0.57
CA THR A 648 2.16 15.79 0.96
C THR A 648 3.01 14.61 1.40
N SER A 649 2.60 13.93 2.46
CA SER A 649 3.31 12.75 2.95
C SER A 649 2.41 11.77 3.68
N GLY A 650 2.84 10.52 3.76
CA GLY A 650 2.13 9.46 4.50
C GLY A 650 0.89 8.93 3.78
N GLY A 651 0.22 7.97 4.43
CA GLY A 651 -1.07 7.40 4.02
C GLY A 651 -1.13 7.02 2.54
N ARG A 652 -2.20 7.47 1.87
CA ARG A 652 -2.44 7.22 0.44
C ARG A 652 -1.33 7.69 -0.49
N TYR A 653 -0.52 8.69 -0.11
CA TYR A 653 0.51 9.25 -0.98
C TYR A 653 1.70 8.31 -1.18
N LEU A 654 1.88 7.30 -0.32
CA LEU A 654 2.96 6.31 -0.42
C LEU A 654 2.60 5.07 -1.23
N VAL A 655 1.31 4.79 -1.39
CA VAL A 655 0.80 3.59 -2.08
C VAL A 655 1.48 3.33 -3.43
N PRO A 656 1.77 4.34 -4.27
CA PRO A 656 2.45 4.11 -5.55
C PRO A 656 3.85 3.48 -5.48
N VAL A 657 4.56 3.58 -4.35
CA VAL A 657 5.98 3.20 -4.23
C VAL A 657 6.38 2.49 -2.94
N ASP A 658 5.49 2.33 -1.96
CA ASP A 658 5.78 1.65 -0.69
C ASP A 658 6.34 0.22 -0.88
N TRP A 659 5.93 -0.43 -1.97
CA TRP A 659 6.32 -1.78 -2.35
C TRP A 659 7.78 -2.02 -2.63
N VAL A 660 8.53 -0.95 -2.92
CA VAL A 660 9.96 -1.07 -3.20
C VAL A 660 10.72 -1.60 -1.98
N PHE A 661 10.29 -1.25 -0.77
CA PHE A 661 10.94 -1.72 0.46
C PHE A 661 10.75 -3.22 0.67
N TYR A 662 9.52 -3.72 0.59
CA TYR A 662 9.27 -5.14 0.75
C TYR A 662 9.78 -5.98 -0.43
N LEU A 663 9.96 -5.38 -1.62
CA LEU A 663 10.65 -6.03 -2.75
C LEU A 663 12.14 -6.27 -2.44
N TYR A 664 12.87 -5.25 -1.99
CA TYR A 664 14.27 -5.44 -1.59
C TYR A 664 14.41 -6.30 -0.35
N PHE A 665 13.46 -6.23 0.58
CA PHE A 665 13.37 -7.17 1.70
C PHE A 665 13.25 -8.62 1.21
N ALA A 666 12.37 -8.89 0.23
CA ALA A 666 12.26 -10.22 -0.38
C ALA A 666 13.58 -10.70 -1.01
N PHE A 667 14.32 -9.81 -1.68
CA PHE A 667 15.64 -10.14 -2.22
C PHE A 667 16.62 -10.51 -1.11
N GLY A 668 16.68 -9.69 -0.06
CA GLY A 668 17.54 -9.94 1.11
C GLY A 668 17.20 -11.26 1.79
N MET A 669 15.92 -11.54 2.00
CA MET A 669 15.46 -12.79 2.62
C MET A 669 15.87 -14.01 1.81
N VAL A 670 15.74 -13.98 0.49
CA VAL A 670 16.16 -15.10 -0.37
C VAL A 670 17.68 -15.24 -0.42
N VAL A 671 18.44 -14.14 -0.38
CA VAL A 671 19.91 -14.18 -0.26
C VAL A 671 20.33 -14.85 1.06
N LEU A 672 19.73 -14.44 2.18
CA LEU A 672 19.99 -15.05 3.50
C LEU A 672 19.61 -16.52 3.52
N LEU A 673 18.46 -16.88 2.92
CA LEU A 673 18.06 -18.26 2.75
C LEU A 673 19.07 -19.05 1.93
N ALA A 674 19.57 -18.51 0.82
CA ALA A 674 20.53 -19.22 -0.01
C ALA A 674 21.84 -19.48 0.75
N PHE A 675 22.34 -18.52 1.52
CA PHE A 675 23.49 -18.72 2.40
C PHE A 675 23.22 -19.78 3.47
N LEU A 676 22.03 -19.74 4.07
CA LEU A 676 21.61 -20.74 5.03
C LEU A 676 21.56 -22.13 4.38
N PHE A 677 20.89 -22.29 3.24
CA PHE A 677 20.78 -23.56 2.51
C PHE A 677 22.13 -24.13 2.07
N ASP A 678 23.05 -23.29 1.57
CA ASP A 678 24.41 -23.68 1.23
C ASP A 678 25.17 -24.21 2.46
N ALA A 679 25.04 -23.51 3.59
CA ALA A 679 25.63 -23.94 4.85
C ALA A 679 24.98 -25.22 5.38
N LEU A 680 23.67 -25.41 5.20
CA LEU A 680 22.88 -26.52 5.74
C LEU A 680 23.03 -27.82 4.94
N LEU A 681 22.93 -27.75 3.61
CA LEU A 681 22.83 -28.95 2.77
C LEU A 681 24.15 -29.34 2.13
N GLY A 682 25.17 -28.46 2.15
CA GLY A 682 26.43 -28.64 1.44
C GLY A 682 26.27 -28.76 -0.08
N ALA A 683 25.04 -28.57 -0.57
CA ALA A 683 24.70 -28.40 -1.97
C ALA A 683 25.11 -26.99 -2.36
N LYS A 684 25.72 -26.83 -3.55
CA LYS A 684 25.93 -25.52 -4.16
C LYS A 684 24.57 -25.00 -4.64
N MET A 685 23.68 -24.63 -3.73
CA MET A 685 22.46 -23.89 -4.08
C MET A 685 22.84 -22.49 -4.59
N VAL A 686 23.99 -21.96 -4.16
CA VAL A 686 24.64 -20.80 -4.80
C VAL A 686 25.48 -21.21 -6.03
N GLN A 687 24.94 -22.07 -6.89
CA GLN A 687 24.77 -21.63 -8.26
C GLN A 687 23.43 -20.88 -8.34
N LEU A 688 23.32 -19.76 -7.61
CA LEU A 688 22.31 -18.72 -7.86
C LEU A 688 22.64 -18.11 -9.22
N GLU A 689 22.45 -18.91 -10.27
CA GLU A 689 22.83 -18.66 -11.65
C GLU A 689 24.00 -17.68 -11.74
N ALA A 690 25.19 -18.13 -11.32
CA ALA A 690 26.46 -17.56 -11.79
C ALA A 690 26.65 -17.85 -13.28
N GLU A 691 25.59 -17.63 -14.04
CA GLU A 691 25.62 -17.31 -15.43
C GLU A 691 25.72 -15.78 -15.46
N THR A 692 26.96 -15.30 -15.37
CA THR A 692 27.41 -14.12 -16.14
C THR A 692 26.61 -14.13 -17.44
N PRO A 693 25.84 -13.09 -17.80
CA PRO A 693 24.77 -13.16 -18.79
C PRO A 693 25.14 -14.08 -19.95
N THR A 694 24.72 -15.35 -19.84
CA THR A 694 25.15 -16.36 -20.79
C THR A 694 24.54 -15.95 -22.10
N GLN A 695 25.36 -16.12 -23.11
CA GLN A 695 25.15 -15.69 -24.46
C GLN A 695 24.09 -16.58 -25.13
N THR A 696 22.91 -16.73 -24.54
CA THR A 696 21.87 -17.65 -25.00
C THR A 696 20.51 -16.97 -25.01
N SER A 697 20.44 -15.94 -25.83
CA SER A 697 19.59 -16.00 -27.01
C SER A 697 20.24 -15.07 -28.02
N ALA A 698 20.55 -15.56 -29.23
CA ALA A 698 20.76 -14.68 -30.38
C ALA A 698 19.71 -13.56 -30.32
N PRO A 699 20.04 -12.29 -30.64
CA PRO A 699 19.02 -11.26 -30.69
C PRO A 699 17.96 -11.78 -31.65
N ALA A 700 16.81 -12.21 -31.11
CA ALA A 700 15.65 -12.43 -31.95
C ALA A 700 15.51 -11.10 -32.67
N ARG A 701 15.72 -11.10 -33.99
CA ARG A 701 15.43 -9.97 -34.86
C ARG A 701 13.93 -9.79 -34.76
N ARG A 702 13.44 -9.24 -33.63
CA ARG A 702 12.10 -8.70 -33.54
C ARG A 702 12.10 -7.59 -34.56
N GLY A 703 11.36 -7.82 -35.65
CA GLY A 703 11.27 -6.85 -36.73
C GLY A 703 10.80 -5.51 -36.18
N TYR A 704 11.12 -4.45 -36.90
CA TYR A 704 10.66 -3.09 -36.57
C TYR A 704 9.13 -3.00 -36.40
N TRP A 705 8.36 -3.95 -36.97
CA TRP A 705 6.91 -4.10 -36.75
C TRP A 705 6.52 -4.21 -35.28
N ALA A 706 7.32 -4.88 -34.44
CA ALA A 706 7.02 -5.00 -33.00
C ALA A 706 7.12 -3.66 -32.28
N HIS A 707 7.98 -2.76 -32.78
CA HIS A 707 8.09 -1.38 -32.29
C HIS A 707 6.88 -0.56 -32.71
N GLY A 708 6.46 -0.70 -33.97
CA GLY A 708 5.26 -0.05 -34.49
C GLY A 708 3.98 -0.47 -33.74
N LEU A 709 3.80 -1.77 -33.51
CA LEU A 709 2.63 -2.30 -32.80
C LEU A 709 2.59 -1.86 -31.34
N LEU A 710 3.74 -1.89 -30.65
CA LEU A 710 3.80 -1.42 -29.27
C LEU A 710 3.55 0.09 -29.16
N ALA A 711 4.13 0.88 -30.06
CA ALA A 711 3.87 2.32 -30.13
C ALA A 711 2.39 2.59 -30.39
N LEU A 712 1.79 1.91 -31.38
CA LEU A 712 0.37 2.03 -31.68
C LEU A 712 -0.50 1.72 -30.47
N LEU A 713 -0.20 0.66 -29.72
CA LEU A 713 -0.95 0.31 -28.51
C LEU A 713 -0.95 1.45 -27.48
N PHE A 714 0.21 2.00 -27.14
CA PHE A 714 0.29 3.11 -26.19
C PHE A 714 -0.37 4.40 -26.71
N LEU A 715 -0.23 4.69 -28.01
CA LEU A 715 -0.89 5.84 -28.63
C LEU A 715 -2.41 5.70 -28.60
N LEU A 716 -2.94 4.50 -28.88
CA LEU A 716 -4.37 4.22 -28.80
C LEU A 716 -4.88 4.38 -27.36
N VAL A 717 -4.20 3.79 -26.38
CA VAL A 717 -4.58 3.94 -24.96
C VAL A 717 -4.47 5.41 -24.51
N GLY A 718 -3.40 6.12 -24.90
CA GLY A 718 -3.23 7.55 -24.60
C GLY A 718 -4.26 8.46 -25.27
N ALA A 719 -4.85 8.03 -26.39
CA ALA A 719 -5.95 8.74 -27.05
C ALA A 719 -7.31 8.47 -26.41
N THR A 720 -7.47 7.39 -25.63
CA THR A 720 -8.76 7.04 -25.02
C THR A 720 -9.39 8.14 -24.19
N PRO A 721 -8.67 9.00 -23.44
CA PRO A 721 -9.34 10.04 -22.67
C PRO A 721 -9.95 11.12 -23.56
N ALA A 722 -9.23 11.57 -24.60
CA ALA A 722 -9.78 12.54 -25.55
C ALA A 722 -11.00 11.96 -26.28
N LEU A 723 -10.93 10.68 -26.67
CA LEU A 723 -12.04 9.99 -27.35
C LEU A 723 -13.22 9.74 -26.41
N GLY A 724 -12.98 9.32 -25.17
CA GLY A 724 -14.02 9.03 -24.18
C GLY A 724 -14.79 10.28 -23.79
N MET A 725 -14.10 11.42 -23.62
CA MET A 725 -14.73 12.68 -23.22
C MET A 725 -15.44 13.41 -24.38
N SER A 726 -15.34 12.94 -25.62
CA SER A 726 -16.00 13.55 -26.79
C SER A 726 -16.83 12.59 -27.63
N GLY A 727 -16.75 11.28 -27.35
CA GLY A 727 -17.32 10.24 -28.20
C GLY A 727 -18.81 9.97 -28.01
N PHE A 728 -19.41 10.46 -26.94
CA PHE A 728 -20.81 10.20 -26.59
C PHE A 728 -21.69 11.39 -26.97
N SER A 729 -22.88 11.10 -27.52
CA SER A 729 -23.89 12.11 -27.80
C SER A 729 -24.54 12.58 -26.51
N GLN A 730 -24.81 13.88 -26.43
CA GLN A 730 -25.50 14.49 -25.30
C GLN A 730 -26.88 13.83 -25.09
N ARG A 731 -27.04 13.11 -23.97
CA ARG A 731 -28.26 12.35 -23.63
C ARG A 731 -29.40 13.25 -23.16
N TYR A 732 -29.08 14.29 -22.39
CA TYR A 732 -30.04 15.25 -21.87
C TYR A 732 -29.92 16.53 -22.69
N PRO A 733 -30.94 16.94 -23.47
CA PRO A 733 -30.94 18.22 -24.15
C PRO A 733 -31.26 19.36 -23.18
N VAL A 734 -30.81 20.59 -23.47
CA VAL A 734 -31.25 21.78 -22.74
C VAL A 734 -32.73 22.01 -23.04
N LEU A 735 -33.58 21.78 -22.05
CA LEU A 735 -35.03 21.93 -22.13
C LEU A 735 -35.49 23.17 -21.36
N THR A 736 -36.56 23.78 -21.85
CA THR A 736 -37.32 24.80 -21.11
C THR A 736 -38.11 24.15 -19.96
N GLN A 737 -38.48 24.95 -18.95
CA GLN A 737 -39.28 24.45 -17.82
C GLN A 737 -40.59 23.79 -18.30
N ALA A 738 -41.27 24.40 -19.28
CA ALA A 738 -42.50 23.86 -19.88
C ALA A 738 -42.26 22.49 -20.54
N GLU A 739 -41.18 22.32 -21.29
CA GLU A 739 -40.85 21.03 -21.94
C GLU A 739 -40.49 19.94 -20.92
N ILE A 740 -39.90 20.29 -19.78
CA ILE A 740 -39.63 19.33 -18.69
C ILE A 740 -40.94 18.89 -18.06
N VAL A 741 -41.86 19.82 -17.77
CA VAL A 741 -43.20 19.50 -17.25
C VAL A 741 -43.95 18.62 -18.24
N ASP A 742 -43.93 18.95 -19.54
CA ASP A 742 -44.54 18.12 -20.58
C ASP A 742 -43.96 16.70 -20.61
N ARG A 743 -42.66 16.52 -20.39
CA ARG A 743 -42.05 15.17 -20.28
C ARG A 743 -42.57 14.39 -19.09
N ILE A 744 -42.76 15.03 -17.93
CA ILE A 744 -43.36 14.38 -16.76
C ILE A 744 -44.79 13.93 -17.08
N LEU A 745 -45.57 14.79 -17.75
CA LEU A 745 -46.96 14.51 -18.15
C LEU A 745 -47.03 13.37 -19.19
N LEU A 746 -46.14 13.38 -20.17
CA LEU A 746 -46.06 12.36 -21.22
C LEU A 746 -45.57 11.01 -20.69
N ALA A 747 -44.62 11.00 -19.74
CA ALA A 747 -44.12 9.79 -19.10
C ALA A 747 -45.18 9.09 -18.24
N ASN A 748 -46.30 9.76 -17.94
CA ASN A 748 -47.30 9.23 -17.02
C ASN A 748 -48.72 9.69 -17.39
N SER A 749 -49.29 9.12 -18.46
CA SER A 749 -50.68 9.35 -18.87
C SER A 749 -51.75 8.98 -17.81
N SER A 750 -51.34 8.33 -16.72
CA SER A 750 -52.16 7.88 -15.59
C SER A 750 -51.90 8.61 -14.26
N LEU A 751 -50.97 9.58 -14.21
CA LEU A 751 -50.68 10.33 -12.98
C LEU A 751 -51.89 11.20 -12.63
N ASN A 752 -52.50 10.97 -11.46
CA ASN A 752 -53.45 11.93 -10.90
C ASN A 752 -52.68 13.23 -10.64
N MET A 753 -52.99 14.30 -11.37
CA MET A 753 -52.23 15.58 -11.36
C MET A 753 -52.24 16.32 -10.01
N GLN A 754 -53.09 15.89 -9.08
CA GLN A 754 -53.26 16.55 -7.77
C GLN A 754 -51.97 16.77 -6.96
N PRO A 755 -50.97 15.88 -6.93
CA PRO A 755 -49.72 16.09 -6.18
C PRO A 755 -48.72 17.03 -6.87
N LEU A 756 -48.81 17.23 -8.19
CA LEU A 756 -47.83 18.01 -8.96
C LEU A 756 -48.35 19.38 -9.41
N GLN A 757 -49.67 19.59 -9.41
CA GLN A 757 -50.29 20.88 -9.81
C GLN A 757 -49.72 22.10 -9.06
N PRO A 758 -49.52 22.06 -7.73
CA PRO A 758 -48.98 23.21 -7.00
C PRO A 758 -47.50 23.46 -7.33
N PHE A 759 -46.73 22.42 -7.69
CA PHE A 759 -45.35 22.59 -8.17
C PHE A 759 -45.34 23.32 -9.51
N VAL A 760 -46.24 22.94 -10.43
CA VAL A 760 -46.39 23.64 -11.72
C VAL A 760 -46.79 25.10 -11.50
N SER A 761 -47.71 25.38 -10.58
CA SER A 761 -48.09 26.75 -10.23
C SER A 761 -46.94 27.56 -9.61
N ALA A 762 -46.15 26.96 -8.73
CA ALA A 762 -44.97 27.60 -8.12
C ALA A 762 -43.84 27.84 -9.15
N LEU A 763 -43.68 26.95 -10.13
CA LEU A 763 -42.78 27.17 -11.28
C LEU A 763 -43.23 28.37 -12.12
N GLU A 764 -44.53 28.49 -12.44
CA GLU A 764 -45.08 29.63 -13.19
C GLU A 764 -44.92 30.96 -12.44
N GLN A 765 -44.94 30.92 -11.11
CA GLN A 765 -44.72 32.08 -10.23
C GLN A 765 -43.24 32.40 -10.01
N GLY A 766 -42.32 31.53 -10.47
CA GLY A 766 -40.88 31.70 -10.33
C GLY A 766 -40.33 31.41 -8.93
N GLU A 767 -41.12 30.74 -8.08
CA GLU A 767 -40.72 30.37 -6.71
C GLU A 767 -39.79 29.15 -6.72
N LEU A 768 -39.96 28.24 -7.70
CA LEU A 768 -39.14 27.04 -7.85
C LEU A 768 -38.43 26.99 -9.20
N GLU A 769 -37.35 26.22 -9.24
CA GLU A 769 -36.67 25.77 -10.45
C GLU A 769 -36.94 24.28 -10.69
N VAL A 770 -37.03 23.88 -11.96
CA VAL A 770 -37.11 22.47 -12.35
C VAL A 770 -35.85 22.07 -13.11
N ARG A 771 -35.25 20.95 -12.73
CA ARG A 771 -34.05 20.40 -13.37
C ARG A 771 -34.28 18.95 -13.77
N TYR A 772 -33.69 18.56 -14.90
CA TYR A 772 -33.80 17.22 -15.49
C TYR A 772 -32.42 16.65 -15.77
N GLY A 773 -32.19 15.39 -15.36
CA GLY A 773 -30.90 14.73 -15.54
C GLY A 773 -30.86 13.31 -15.00
N ARG A 774 -29.64 12.78 -14.86
CA ARG A 774 -29.33 11.50 -14.22
C ARG A 774 -29.11 11.72 -12.72
N LEU A 775 -29.83 10.98 -11.88
CA LEU A 775 -29.63 10.99 -10.44
C LEU A 775 -28.52 10.03 -10.03
N LEU A 776 -27.55 10.52 -9.24
CA LEU A 776 -26.39 9.77 -8.76
C LEU A 776 -26.27 9.85 -7.24
N TYR A 777 -25.75 8.77 -6.67
CA TYR A 777 -25.40 8.65 -5.24
C TYR A 777 -26.53 9.02 -4.26
N PRO A 778 -27.72 8.41 -4.32
CA PRO A 778 -28.77 8.64 -3.34
C PRO A 778 -28.35 8.12 -1.96
N LYS A 779 -28.09 9.03 -1.02
CA LYS A 779 -27.69 8.75 0.36
C LYS A 779 -28.75 9.32 1.31
N TYR A 780 -29.35 8.48 2.13
CA TYR A 780 -30.19 8.95 3.22
C TYR A 780 -29.32 9.17 4.46
N LEU A 781 -29.32 10.41 4.97
CA LEU A 781 -28.57 10.82 6.14
C LEU A 781 -29.53 11.16 7.27
N ASP A 782 -29.44 10.40 8.37
CA ASP A 782 -30.09 10.74 9.62
C ASP A 782 -29.04 11.23 10.61
N TYR A 783 -29.00 12.53 10.89
CA TYR A 783 -27.99 13.13 11.77
C TYR A 783 -28.11 12.70 13.25
N GLN A 784 -29.11 11.90 13.61
CA GLN A 784 -29.19 11.21 14.90
C GLN A 784 -28.45 9.86 14.91
N ASP A 785 -28.11 9.32 13.73
CA ASP A 785 -27.34 8.11 13.55
C ASP A 785 -25.86 8.45 13.27
N ASP A 786 -24.96 8.00 14.14
CA ASP A 786 -23.51 8.19 13.98
C ASP A 786 -22.98 7.60 12.65
N HIS A 787 -23.68 6.61 12.07
CA HIS A 787 -23.33 6.01 10.78
C HIS A 787 -23.71 6.88 9.56
N SER A 788 -24.53 7.91 9.77
CA SER A 788 -24.95 8.86 8.73
C SER A 788 -24.09 10.12 8.65
N ASN A 789 -23.03 10.21 9.46
CA ASN A 789 -22.19 11.40 9.54
C ASN A 789 -21.17 11.45 8.40
N GLU A 790 -21.45 12.25 7.37
CA GLU A 790 -20.54 12.46 6.23
C GLU A 790 -19.73 13.75 6.45
N PRO A 791 -18.38 13.70 6.48
CA PRO A 791 -17.54 14.85 6.85
C PRO A 791 -17.74 16.08 5.98
N ASP A 792 -18.01 15.87 4.69
CA ASP A 792 -18.15 16.95 3.71
C ASP A 792 -19.54 17.63 3.78
N ILE A 793 -20.46 17.07 4.58
CA ILE A 793 -21.84 17.54 4.82
C ILE A 793 -22.03 17.90 6.31
N ALA A 794 -20.98 17.81 7.12
CA ALA A 794 -20.96 18.17 8.53
C ALA A 794 -21.02 19.71 8.68
N GLY A 795 -22.23 20.26 8.68
CA GLY A 795 -22.48 21.71 8.77
C GLY A 795 -23.89 22.15 8.38
N TRP A 796 -24.72 21.24 7.88
CA TRP A 796 -26.11 21.52 7.54
C TRP A 796 -26.90 21.74 8.84
N LYS A 797 -27.25 23.01 9.09
CA LYS A 797 -27.58 23.59 10.41
C LYS A 797 -28.81 23.02 11.13
N GLU A 798 -29.55 22.08 10.55
CA GLU A 798 -30.88 21.70 11.08
C GLU A 798 -31.03 20.25 11.57
N ASN A 799 -30.03 19.36 11.44
CA ASN A 799 -30.12 17.95 11.86
C ASN A 799 -31.39 17.21 11.37
N LYS A 800 -32.10 17.69 10.34
CA LYS A 800 -33.30 17.04 9.80
C LYS A 800 -32.87 15.88 8.90
N PRO A 801 -33.39 14.66 9.10
CA PRO A 801 -33.11 13.52 8.24
C PRO A 801 -33.44 13.83 6.77
N SER A 802 -32.56 13.48 5.85
CA SER A 802 -32.65 13.92 4.45
C SER A 802 -32.06 12.92 3.48
N LEU A 803 -32.64 12.85 2.29
CA LEU A 803 -32.03 12.22 1.12
C LEU A 803 -31.13 13.24 0.40
N VAL A 804 -29.85 12.94 0.30
CA VAL A 804 -28.84 13.70 -0.43
C VAL A 804 -28.47 12.95 -1.71
N PHE A 805 -28.34 13.66 -2.83
CA PHE A 805 -27.96 13.08 -4.11
C PHE A 805 -27.34 14.14 -5.04
N ASN A 806 -26.76 13.69 -6.14
CA ASN A 806 -26.35 14.56 -7.25
C ASN A 806 -27.27 14.35 -8.45
N LEU A 807 -27.53 15.42 -9.20
CA LEU A 807 -28.20 15.35 -10.50
C LEU A 807 -27.27 15.97 -11.56
N ILE A 808 -26.90 15.17 -12.57
CA ILE A 808 -26.06 15.62 -13.68
C ILE A 808 -26.86 15.60 -15.00
N GLY A 809 -26.62 16.56 -15.88
CA GLY A 809 -27.39 16.71 -17.12
C GLY A 809 -26.86 17.82 -18.02
N SER A 810 -27.73 18.42 -18.83
CA SER A 810 -27.37 19.53 -19.72
C SER A 810 -27.36 20.91 -19.10
N GLN A 811 -28.00 21.05 -17.94
CA GLN A 811 -27.92 22.25 -17.12
C GLN A 811 -26.74 22.11 -16.16
N GLU A 812 -26.37 23.17 -15.45
CA GLU A 812 -25.33 23.11 -14.42
C GLU A 812 -25.61 21.97 -13.44
N ASP A 813 -24.54 21.24 -13.07
CA ASP A 813 -24.64 20.13 -12.13
C ASP A 813 -25.34 20.60 -10.85
N PHE A 814 -26.32 19.84 -10.42
CA PHE A 814 -26.95 20.04 -9.13
C PHE A 814 -26.33 19.06 -8.14
N ARG A 815 -25.31 19.53 -7.41
CA ARG A 815 -24.57 18.72 -6.45
C ARG A 815 -25.10 18.89 -5.04
N TRP A 816 -25.08 17.79 -4.28
CA TRP A 816 -25.54 17.74 -2.89
C TRP A 816 -26.97 18.23 -2.71
N GLY A 817 -27.85 17.91 -3.67
CA GLY A 817 -29.27 18.20 -3.58
C GLY A 817 -29.89 17.52 -2.35
N ARG A 818 -30.60 18.28 -1.53
CA ARG A 818 -31.18 17.78 -0.28
C ARG A 818 -32.69 17.77 -0.34
N LEU A 819 -33.27 16.59 -0.17
CA LEU A 819 -34.70 16.38 0.02
C LEU A 819 -34.96 15.93 1.46
N VAL A 820 -35.56 16.78 2.29
CA VAL A 820 -35.87 16.45 3.69
C VAL A 820 -36.92 15.36 3.75
N LEU A 821 -36.62 14.23 4.41
CA LEU A 821 -37.51 13.08 4.51
C LEU A 821 -37.41 12.44 5.90
N PRO A 822 -38.55 12.13 6.56
CA PRO A 822 -38.57 11.64 7.93
C PRO A 822 -38.11 10.19 8.03
N GLN A 823 -38.13 9.45 6.91
CA GLN A 823 -37.70 8.06 6.78
C GLN A 823 -37.02 7.86 5.43
N PRO A 824 -36.10 6.87 5.31
CA PRO A 824 -35.50 6.54 4.03
C PRO A 824 -36.56 6.09 3.03
N PRO A 825 -36.48 6.52 1.75
CA PRO A 825 -37.39 6.04 0.72
C PRO A 825 -37.12 4.58 0.38
N GLU A 826 -38.00 3.98 -0.42
CA GLU A 826 -37.72 2.68 -1.04
C GLU A 826 -36.45 2.74 -1.93
N PRO A 827 -35.76 1.60 -2.15
CA PRO A 827 -34.57 1.54 -3.00
C PRO A 827 -34.75 2.27 -4.33
N ILE A 828 -33.75 3.07 -4.70
CA ILE A 828 -33.72 3.87 -5.93
C ILE A 828 -32.82 3.14 -6.94
N PRO A 829 -33.24 2.91 -8.19
CA PRO A 829 -32.39 2.34 -9.22
C PRO A 829 -31.04 3.08 -9.33
N GLY A 830 -30.00 2.41 -9.86
CA GLY A 830 -28.72 3.07 -10.09
C GLY A 830 -28.79 3.98 -11.31
N GLY A 831 -28.51 5.28 -11.14
CA GLY A 831 -28.42 6.24 -12.24
C GLY A 831 -29.71 6.53 -13.03
N PRO A 832 -30.90 6.65 -12.41
CA PRO A 832 -32.15 6.79 -13.15
C PRO A 832 -32.29 8.17 -13.77
N ASP A 833 -33.09 8.27 -14.83
CA ASP A 833 -33.57 9.54 -15.34
C ASP A 833 -34.55 10.16 -14.33
N ALA A 834 -34.27 11.39 -13.88
CA ALA A 834 -34.99 12.04 -12.80
C ALA A 834 -35.23 13.53 -13.06
N VAL A 835 -36.33 14.03 -12.51
CA VAL A 835 -36.68 15.45 -12.45
C VAL A 835 -36.76 15.89 -11.00
N ILE A 836 -36.21 17.07 -10.69
CA ILE A 836 -36.30 17.68 -9.37
C ILE A 836 -36.95 19.04 -9.44
N PHE A 837 -37.69 19.37 -8.39
CA PHE A 837 -38.22 20.71 -8.10
C PHE A 837 -37.44 21.26 -6.91
N THR A 838 -36.71 22.36 -7.12
CA THR A 838 -35.72 22.89 -6.17
C THR A 838 -35.84 24.39 -6.02
N CYS A 839 -35.55 24.88 -4.83
CA CYS A 839 -35.28 26.30 -4.59
C CYS A 839 -33.86 26.65 -5.06
N PRO A 840 -33.53 27.95 -5.24
CA PRO A 840 -32.18 28.39 -5.59
C PRO A 840 -31.08 28.04 -4.56
N ASN A 841 -31.44 27.77 -3.30
CA ASN A 841 -30.55 27.42 -2.19
C ASN A 841 -30.21 25.92 -2.07
N LEU A 842 -30.40 25.12 -3.14
CA LEU A 842 -30.16 23.66 -3.22
C LEU A 842 -31.14 22.78 -2.42
N GLU A 843 -32.18 23.34 -1.79
CA GLU A 843 -33.25 22.55 -1.19
C GLU A 843 -34.23 22.00 -2.23
N VAL A 844 -34.45 20.69 -2.20
CA VAL A 844 -35.33 19.97 -3.09
C VAL A 844 -36.67 19.73 -2.39
N HIS A 845 -37.77 20.09 -3.06
CA HIS A 845 -39.13 19.86 -2.56
C HIS A 845 -39.77 18.60 -3.13
N ALA A 846 -39.41 18.22 -4.36
CA ALA A 846 -39.86 16.99 -4.97
C ALA A 846 -38.82 16.37 -5.90
N LEU A 847 -38.79 15.04 -5.91
CA LEU A 847 -38.00 14.19 -6.79
C LEU A 847 -38.94 13.24 -7.54
N VAL A 848 -38.83 13.23 -8.87
CA VAL A 848 -39.61 12.35 -9.76
C VAL A 848 -38.66 11.42 -10.50
N ILE A 849 -38.82 10.11 -10.32
CA ILE A 849 -38.03 9.07 -10.98
C ILE A 849 -38.80 8.57 -12.21
N LEU A 850 -38.27 8.78 -13.40
CA LEU A 850 -38.96 8.56 -14.67
C LEU A 850 -38.82 7.13 -15.23
N ASP A 851 -37.80 6.39 -14.80
CA ASP A 851 -37.51 5.04 -15.31
C ASP A 851 -38.46 3.96 -14.76
N GLU A 852 -39.30 4.31 -13.78
CA GLU A 852 -40.31 3.44 -13.19
C GLU A 852 -41.67 3.64 -13.90
N GLN A 853 -42.52 2.61 -13.93
CA GLN A 853 -43.84 2.65 -14.57
C GLN A 853 -44.93 2.19 -13.58
N PRO A 854 -45.74 3.10 -13.00
CA PRO A 854 -45.70 4.56 -13.21
C PRO A 854 -44.48 5.22 -12.56
N PRO A 855 -44.02 6.40 -13.07
CA PRO A 855 -43.00 7.21 -12.41
C PRO A 855 -43.27 7.43 -10.93
N ARG A 856 -42.24 7.22 -10.10
CA ARG A 856 -42.31 7.36 -8.64
C ARG A 856 -42.01 8.80 -8.23
N VAL A 857 -42.88 9.38 -7.42
CA VAL A 857 -42.78 10.76 -6.92
C VAL A 857 -42.50 10.72 -5.42
N ILE A 858 -41.43 11.40 -4.99
CA ILE A 858 -41.02 11.55 -3.59
C ILE A 858 -41.08 13.03 -3.26
N VAL A 859 -41.85 13.40 -2.24
CA VAL A 859 -42.13 14.80 -1.89
C VAL A 859 -41.78 15.05 -0.43
N ARG A 860 -41.38 16.28 -0.12
CA ARG A 860 -41.12 16.75 1.24
C ARG A 860 -42.38 16.67 2.12
N PRO A 861 -42.29 16.39 3.44
CA PRO A 861 -43.47 16.19 4.30
C PRO A 861 -44.33 17.41 4.58
N ASP A 862 -43.75 18.60 4.51
CA ASP A 862 -44.40 19.91 4.69
C ASP A 862 -45.17 20.36 3.43
N TRP A 863 -45.23 19.53 2.41
CA TRP A 863 -46.07 19.73 1.24
C TRP A 863 -47.56 19.96 1.60
N PRO A 864 -48.25 20.96 1.01
CA PRO A 864 -47.85 21.80 -0.12
C PRO A 864 -47.18 23.14 0.22
N ASP A 865 -46.70 23.35 1.44
CA ASP A 865 -46.02 24.59 1.81
C ASP A 865 -44.65 24.67 1.10
N ILE A 866 -44.46 25.71 0.28
CA ILE A 866 -43.21 26.01 -0.43
C ILE A 866 -42.65 27.27 0.21
N ASP A 867 -41.49 27.15 0.85
CA ASP A 867 -40.75 28.26 1.43
C ASP A 867 -39.30 28.20 0.92
N CYS A 868 -38.95 29.13 0.04
CA CYS A 868 -37.59 29.27 -0.48
C CYS A 868 -36.83 30.44 0.18
N ASP A 869 -37.44 31.15 1.14
CA ASP A 869 -36.87 32.33 1.81
C ASP A 869 -36.09 31.98 3.10
N SER A 870 -36.04 30.69 3.47
CA SER A 870 -35.40 30.18 4.70
C SER A 870 -33.91 29.89 4.59
#